data_AF-A0A7S3VG49-F1
#
_entry.id   AF-A0A7S3VG49-F1
#
_cell.length_a   1.000
_cell.length_b   1.000
_cell.length_c   1.000
_cell.angle_alpha   90.00
_cell.angle_beta   90.00
_cell.angle_gamma   90.00
#
_symmetry.space_group_name_H-M   'P 1'
#
loop_
_entity.id
_entity.type
_entity.pdbx_description
1 polymer ?
#
loop_
_entity_poly.entity_id
_entity_poly.type
_entity_poly.pdbx_seq_one_letter_code
_entity_poly.pdbx_strand_id
1 'polypeptide(L)'
;MALFLPPTVEPLASASNVDSWNDQVDNENSLANAEFFKKPIGLKNRNVEVDYVQLSTSSQSQPKQYLQTILDQTPKPKGRNAFTSIHVVGPHESVQSTEAEETIQTLLNGSKALKKEVHVHRLNKAGCQSNPTPMQEYNCIFEAATSLLMAKADRASILVFVGCKNVALDAYAAFIGLLPFRGVQVALLSQRQSYGDLLRFVTSSGTFDLDGLTSARMGKFSVHAVFGELPTKKSIEKVRTWYPVDISSEEDKSNVIEIPFKIGGLTLPMLTHNGSCDEALECLAELLKAKYPKGFTPIVSCGETCDALGYGQDMLDAMNQEDGMLYSHKSGETYKRYDNYATDRLLATINKAKSGIAPPVVLAVGGGVNGNCIGLVAGMTNCDFIEVPTTPMHYNDAVTSAKKAFSLVVEDKILSKNILGCFYLPQLAFCVNEWLLTISTANAHATVGEATKTMNMLGVANSMVGANDFRNITGAVEFASDFTKILEEVEGFDNLVEFIESSATLKKKKNIISIGKKIAALRDTTPEQENARSNLVSGLPSSNRNMSTKEKKFKKVFGSVPSMASLATLDSDISSSESDSEQEQNDDLEALMQERKELMKNFRASFYNMSTQKKDSILSFLTTINREIVCAKAMFLAYSDPFEKYRALLFEYAHTLGHGVEAFANDLYLKARKCGVDIAPEALRLHGQCVGMAVLWAGEMSKNLGKLTGEGYTLHQSFPYLFNRNNGFSFGPLRELCDELGVDKEEFVEKVLQVVRRDNKRGYCACSDPKKSVDQLVTCRPGKMLSSPDPNAEIRYLVEVDEDWQGAVLAQAFDGYFDKVADLQNGEIKFLPSTTRKSTLKSKSKEVAKNIRTRLISAYKADESQLQ
;
A
#
# COMPACT_ATOMS: atom_id res chain seq x y z
N MET A 1 -38.31 -21.09 27.19
CA MET A 1 -38.91 -21.91 26.12
C MET A 1 -37.95 -21.84 24.94
N ALA A 2 -37.22 -22.93 24.71
CA ALA A 2 -36.22 -23.06 23.65
C ALA A 2 -36.89 -23.07 22.27
N LEU A 3 -36.31 -22.38 21.28
CA LEU A 3 -36.22 -22.74 19.85
C LEU A 3 -35.73 -21.52 19.04
N PHE A 4 -34.78 -21.77 18.13
CA PHE A 4 -34.19 -20.87 17.12
C PHE A 4 -32.97 -20.01 17.51
N LEU A 5 -31.86 -20.69 17.81
CA LEU A 5 -30.52 -20.29 17.34
C LEU A 5 -30.04 -21.37 16.36
N PRO A 6 -29.50 -21.06 15.17
CA PRO A 6 -28.77 -22.04 14.39
C PRO A 6 -27.51 -22.46 15.18
N PRO A 7 -27.23 -23.77 15.34
CA PRO A 7 -26.03 -24.23 16.02
C PRO A 7 -24.79 -23.92 15.16
N THR A 8 -23.74 -23.43 15.83
CA THR A 8 -22.34 -23.81 15.64
C THR A 8 -21.94 -24.33 14.26
N VAL A 9 -21.16 -23.54 13.52
CA VAL A 9 -20.26 -24.09 12.49
C VAL A 9 -19.26 -24.99 13.22
N GLU A 10 -19.47 -26.31 13.16
CA GLU A 10 -18.46 -27.27 13.57
C GLU A 10 -17.18 -27.04 12.74
N PRO A 11 -15.98 -27.14 13.34
CA PRO A 11 -14.75 -27.21 12.59
C PRO A 11 -14.75 -28.52 11.78
N LEU A 12 -15.11 -28.45 10.50
CA LEU A 12 -15.06 -29.59 9.58
C LEU A 12 -13.62 -29.86 9.13
N ALA A 13 -12.84 -30.39 10.07
CA ALA A 13 -11.75 -31.37 9.94
C ALA A 13 -11.03 -31.44 11.29
N SER A 14 -10.97 -32.61 11.92
CA SER A 14 -10.07 -32.80 13.06
C SER A 14 -8.63 -32.65 12.58
N ALA A 15 -7.80 -31.95 13.36
CA ALA A 15 -6.37 -31.76 13.07
C ALA A 15 -5.64 -33.08 12.72
N SER A 16 -6.14 -34.22 13.19
CA SER A 16 -5.63 -35.56 12.88
C SER A 16 -5.68 -35.97 11.41
N ASN A 17 -6.59 -35.43 10.60
CA ASN A 17 -6.66 -35.72 9.16
C ASN A 17 -5.75 -34.80 8.33
N VAL A 18 -5.13 -33.78 8.94
CA VAL A 18 -4.23 -32.83 8.27
C VAL A 18 -2.77 -33.29 8.41
N ASP A 19 -2.43 -33.94 9.52
CA ASP A 19 -1.08 -34.45 9.77
C ASP A 19 -0.72 -35.62 8.84
N SER A 20 -1.66 -36.54 8.56
CA SER A 20 -1.41 -37.67 7.65
C SER A 20 -1.21 -37.26 6.19
N TRP A 21 -1.72 -36.10 5.79
CA TRP A 21 -1.53 -35.54 4.44
C TRP A 21 -0.16 -34.89 4.26
N ASN A 22 0.36 -34.23 5.30
CA ASN A 22 1.71 -33.66 5.28
C ASN A 22 2.78 -34.78 5.22
N ASP A 23 2.57 -35.87 5.96
CA ASP A 23 3.52 -36.99 6.02
C ASP A 23 3.61 -37.82 4.73
N GLN A 24 2.57 -37.81 3.89
CA GLN A 24 2.57 -38.50 2.60
C GLN A 24 3.27 -37.70 1.48
N VAL A 25 3.26 -36.36 1.52
CA VAL A 25 3.89 -35.51 0.50
C VAL A 25 5.40 -35.39 0.72
N ASP A 26 5.86 -35.47 1.97
CA ASP A 26 7.28 -35.35 2.33
C ASP A 26 8.15 -36.54 1.87
N ASN A 27 7.55 -37.71 1.58
CA ASN A 27 8.30 -38.94 1.32
C ASN A 27 8.63 -39.24 -0.16
N GLU A 28 8.01 -38.56 -1.13
CA GLU A 28 8.19 -38.89 -2.56
C GLU A 28 8.78 -37.76 -3.42
N ASN A 29 8.93 -36.54 -2.91
CA ASN A 29 9.40 -35.40 -3.71
C ASN A 29 10.76 -34.87 -3.23
N SER A 30 11.79 -34.99 -4.08
CA SER A 30 13.14 -34.45 -3.79
C SER A 30 13.16 -32.94 -3.50
N LEU A 31 12.13 -32.20 -3.91
CA LEU A 31 11.95 -30.78 -3.61
C LEU A 31 11.44 -30.54 -2.18
N ALA A 32 10.65 -31.44 -1.58
CA ALA A 32 10.11 -31.30 -0.21
C ALA A 32 11.21 -31.31 0.87
N ASN A 33 12.35 -31.96 0.57
CA ASN A 33 13.53 -31.99 1.45
C ASN A 33 14.42 -30.74 1.36
N ALA A 34 14.12 -29.79 0.46
CA ALA A 34 14.81 -28.51 0.48
C ALA A 34 14.48 -27.73 1.76
N GLU A 35 15.46 -27.04 2.35
CA GLU A 35 15.31 -26.15 3.52
C GLU A 35 14.12 -25.16 3.41
N PHE A 36 13.65 -24.95 2.18
CA PHE A 36 12.55 -24.10 1.73
C PHE A 36 11.13 -24.59 2.09
N PHE A 37 10.88 -25.91 2.21
CA PHE A 37 9.56 -26.47 2.55
C PHE A 37 9.40 -26.78 4.03
N LYS A 38 10.49 -26.74 4.80
CA LYS A 38 10.42 -26.74 6.27
C LYS A 38 9.60 -25.52 6.69
N LYS A 39 8.65 -25.69 7.63
CA LYS A 39 8.01 -24.55 8.35
C LYS A 39 9.14 -23.55 8.63
N PRO A 40 9.13 -22.35 8.03
CA PRO A 40 10.22 -21.43 8.21
C PRO A 40 10.34 -21.24 9.71
N ILE A 41 11.53 -21.50 10.24
CA ILE A 41 11.85 -21.22 11.64
C ILE A 41 11.44 -19.76 11.79
N GLY A 42 10.35 -19.52 12.53
CA GLY A 42 9.60 -18.27 12.42
C GLY A 42 10.54 -17.09 12.55
N LEU A 43 10.23 -15.95 11.90
CA LEU A 43 11.05 -14.73 12.00
C LEU A 43 11.45 -14.37 13.45
N LYS A 44 10.72 -14.88 14.45
CA LYS A 44 11.06 -14.95 15.88
C LYS A 44 12.48 -15.44 16.22
N ASN A 45 13.14 -16.22 15.37
CA ASN A 45 14.50 -16.76 15.59
C ASN A 45 15.54 -16.25 14.58
N ARG A 46 15.19 -15.24 13.79
CA ARG A 46 16.10 -14.67 12.80
C ARG A 46 17.18 -13.82 13.49
N ASN A 47 18.41 -13.92 12.98
CA ASN A 47 19.50 -13.02 13.36
C ASN A 47 19.66 -11.92 12.31
N VAL A 48 20.10 -10.75 12.76
CA VAL A 48 20.61 -9.67 11.92
C VAL A 48 22.12 -9.66 12.08
N GLU A 49 22.82 -9.61 10.95
CA GLU A 49 24.27 -9.60 10.92
C GLU A 49 24.80 -8.47 10.06
N VAL A 50 25.94 -7.93 10.47
CA VAL A 50 26.71 -6.95 9.69
C VAL A 50 28.20 -7.15 9.98
N ASP A 51 29.00 -7.11 8.93
CA ASP A 51 30.45 -7.17 9.04
C ASP A 51 31.03 -5.75 9.06
N TYR A 52 31.93 -5.50 10.01
CA TYR A 52 32.89 -4.40 9.94
C TYR A 52 34.20 -4.97 9.38
N VAL A 53 34.65 -4.43 8.26
CA VAL A 53 35.84 -4.86 7.53
C VAL A 53 36.91 -3.79 7.67
N GLN A 54 38.10 -4.19 8.14
CA GLN A 54 39.23 -3.28 8.18
C GLN A 54 39.66 -2.88 6.76
N LEU A 55 39.70 -1.58 6.50
CA LEU A 55 40.10 -0.99 5.23
C LEU A 55 40.94 0.26 5.51
N SER A 56 42.26 0.12 5.46
CA SER A 56 43.18 1.22 5.78
C SER A 56 43.21 2.29 4.70
N THR A 57 43.28 3.55 5.11
CA THR A 57 43.55 4.76 4.31
C THR A 57 44.80 4.61 3.46
N SER A 58 45.85 3.92 3.95
CA SER A 58 47.05 3.61 3.16
C SER A 58 46.73 2.82 1.88
N SER A 59 45.65 2.04 1.87
CA SER A 59 45.18 1.26 0.72
C SER A 59 44.60 2.14 -0.39
N GLN A 60 44.24 3.41 -0.10
CA GLN A 60 43.76 4.35 -1.12
C GLN A 60 44.83 4.68 -2.17
N SER A 61 46.11 4.48 -1.84
CA SER A 61 47.22 4.57 -2.80
C SER A 61 47.13 3.54 -3.95
N GLN A 62 46.29 2.51 -3.80
CA GLN A 62 46.00 1.50 -4.82
C GLN A 62 44.49 1.47 -5.15
N PRO A 63 43.97 2.47 -5.91
CA PRO A 63 42.53 2.66 -6.12
C PRO A 63 41.78 1.42 -6.64
N LYS A 64 42.41 0.64 -7.52
CA LYS A 64 41.82 -0.60 -8.06
C LYS A 64 41.58 -1.63 -6.96
N GLN A 65 42.59 -1.89 -6.13
CA GLN A 65 42.51 -2.87 -5.04
C GLN A 65 41.60 -2.40 -3.92
N TYR A 66 41.60 -1.09 -3.63
CA TYR A 66 40.70 -0.47 -2.67
C TYR A 66 39.23 -0.75 -3.02
N LEU A 67 38.81 -0.41 -4.24
CA LEU A 67 37.44 -0.65 -4.69
C LEU A 67 37.13 -2.15 -4.80
N GLN A 68 38.06 -2.96 -5.33
CA GLN A 68 37.86 -4.40 -5.45
C GLN A 68 37.58 -5.05 -4.09
N THR A 69 38.29 -4.63 -3.03
CA THR A 69 38.07 -5.11 -1.66
C THR A 69 36.65 -4.80 -1.18
N ILE A 70 36.14 -3.59 -1.42
CA ILE A 70 34.77 -3.21 -1.06
C ILE A 70 33.76 -4.08 -1.80
N LEU A 71 33.94 -4.25 -3.12
CA LEU A 71 33.04 -5.06 -3.94
C LEU A 71 33.07 -6.54 -3.53
N ASP A 72 34.23 -7.09 -3.19
CA ASP A 72 34.40 -8.50 -2.83
C ASP A 72 33.89 -8.82 -1.43
N GLN A 73 34.03 -7.89 -0.48
CA GLN A 73 33.60 -8.10 0.90
C GLN A 73 32.18 -7.63 1.19
N THR A 74 31.53 -6.88 0.30
CA THR A 74 30.10 -6.58 0.43
C THR A 74 29.27 -7.79 -0.02
N PRO A 75 28.28 -8.27 0.76
CA PRO A 75 27.36 -9.32 0.35
C PRO A 75 26.73 -9.05 -1.02
N LYS A 76 26.62 -10.08 -1.86
CA LYS A 76 26.02 -9.97 -3.19
C LYS A 76 24.52 -10.28 -3.13
N PRO A 77 23.71 -9.67 -4.02
CA PRO A 77 22.31 -10.04 -4.15
C PRO A 77 22.14 -11.53 -4.48
N LYS A 78 21.10 -12.17 -3.96
CA LYS A 78 20.79 -13.58 -4.25
C LYS A 78 20.75 -13.84 -5.77
N GLY A 79 21.50 -14.85 -6.20
CA GLY A 79 21.59 -15.26 -7.61
C GLY A 79 22.53 -14.40 -8.48
N ARG A 80 23.40 -13.58 -7.87
CA ARG A 80 24.40 -12.76 -8.58
C ARG A 80 25.79 -13.00 -7.99
N ASN A 81 26.79 -13.03 -8.86
CA ASN A 81 28.20 -13.16 -8.48
C ASN A 81 28.97 -11.82 -8.52
N ALA A 82 28.36 -10.77 -9.07
CA ALA A 82 28.97 -9.46 -9.20
C ALA A 82 27.91 -8.34 -9.27
N PHE A 83 28.34 -7.12 -8.94
CA PHE A 83 27.55 -5.89 -9.12
C PHE A 83 27.62 -5.36 -10.56
N THR A 84 26.50 -4.80 -11.02
CA THR A 84 26.32 -4.27 -12.38
C THR A 84 26.71 -2.79 -12.47
N SER A 85 26.27 -1.98 -11.50
CA SER A 85 26.64 -0.57 -11.36
C SER A 85 27.06 -0.24 -9.92
N ILE A 86 27.85 0.82 -9.77
CA ILE A 86 28.32 1.35 -8.49
C ILE A 86 27.73 2.74 -8.32
N HIS A 87 27.06 3.00 -7.20
CA HIS A 87 26.55 4.32 -6.86
C HIS A 87 27.26 4.81 -5.61
N VAL A 88 28.00 5.91 -5.73
CA VAL A 88 28.73 6.51 -4.62
C VAL A 88 27.90 7.66 -4.08
N VAL A 89 27.53 7.63 -2.80
CA VAL A 89 26.89 8.76 -2.11
C VAL A 89 27.90 9.35 -1.13
N GLY A 90 28.19 10.63 -1.28
CA GLY A 90 29.08 11.38 -0.39
C GLY A 90 28.42 12.59 0.24
N PRO A 91 29.04 13.20 1.27
CA PRO A 91 28.57 14.45 1.84
C PRO A 91 28.53 15.56 0.79
N HIS A 92 27.75 16.61 1.07
CA HIS A 92 27.73 17.81 0.24
C HIS A 92 29.14 18.43 0.12
N GLU A 93 29.50 18.97 -1.04
CA GLU A 93 30.86 19.49 -1.32
C GLU A 93 31.30 20.62 -0.36
N SER A 94 30.34 21.37 0.18
CA SER A 94 30.63 22.43 1.16
C SER A 94 31.02 21.90 2.53
N VAL A 95 30.79 20.61 2.81
CA VAL A 95 31.29 19.95 4.01
C VAL A 95 32.76 19.67 3.74
N GLN A 96 33.65 20.56 4.16
CA GLN A 96 35.10 20.45 3.94
C GLN A 96 35.68 19.22 4.66
N SER A 97 35.49 18.03 4.09
CA SER A 97 36.12 16.78 4.51
C SER A 97 37.02 16.32 3.37
N THR A 98 38.26 16.77 3.41
CA THR A 98 39.32 16.36 2.47
C THR A 98 39.38 14.84 2.35
N GLU A 99 39.20 14.12 3.46
CA GLU A 99 39.24 12.66 3.50
C GLU A 99 38.10 12.00 2.72
N ALA A 100 36.88 12.58 2.78
CA ALA A 100 35.73 12.06 2.03
C ALA A 100 35.92 12.29 0.52
N GLU A 101 36.42 13.46 0.13
CA GLU A 101 36.70 13.77 -1.28
C GLU A 101 37.83 12.90 -1.85
N GLU A 102 38.92 12.70 -1.10
CA GLU A 102 40.01 11.78 -1.47
C GLU A 102 39.49 10.35 -1.65
N THR A 103 38.60 9.90 -0.75
CA THR A 103 37.97 8.58 -0.84
C THR A 103 37.10 8.47 -2.09
N ILE A 104 36.26 9.47 -2.40
CA ILE A 104 35.41 9.48 -3.60
C ILE A 104 36.28 9.46 -4.86
N GLN A 105 37.33 10.27 -4.92
CA GLN A 105 38.25 10.29 -6.06
C GLN A 105 38.97 8.95 -6.23
N THR A 106 39.33 8.30 -5.12
CA THR A 106 39.90 6.94 -5.11
C THR A 106 38.90 5.92 -5.67
N LEU A 107 37.63 5.95 -5.26
CA LEU A 107 36.60 5.07 -5.80
C LEU A 107 36.38 5.27 -7.30
N LEU A 108 36.38 6.52 -7.77
CA LEU A 108 36.27 6.85 -9.19
C LEU A 108 37.45 6.31 -10.00
N ASN A 109 38.68 6.51 -9.52
CA ASN A 109 39.89 6.00 -10.14
C ASN A 109 39.91 4.46 -10.17
N GLY A 110 39.49 3.83 -9.07
CA GLY A 110 39.32 2.38 -8.97
C GLY A 110 38.30 1.84 -9.96
N SER A 111 37.15 2.50 -10.09
CA SER A 111 36.09 2.11 -11.01
C SER A 111 36.55 2.17 -12.47
N LYS A 112 37.26 3.24 -12.84
CA LYS A 112 37.89 3.38 -14.16
C LYS A 112 38.89 2.24 -14.44
N ALA A 113 39.70 1.87 -13.46
CA ALA A 113 40.65 0.77 -13.57
C ALA A 113 39.98 -0.62 -13.68
N LEU A 114 38.80 -0.80 -13.05
CA LEU A 114 37.98 -2.01 -13.13
C LEU A 114 37.01 -2.03 -14.32
N LYS A 115 36.91 -0.93 -15.07
CA LYS A 115 35.92 -0.74 -16.16
C LYS A 115 34.48 -0.98 -15.68
N LYS A 116 34.16 -0.45 -14.50
CA LYS A 116 32.80 -0.51 -13.91
C LYS A 116 32.07 0.81 -14.13
N GLU A 117 30.76 0.73 -14.31
CA GLU A 117 29.90 1.91 -14.35
C GLU A 117 29.79 2.49 -12.94
N VAL A 118 30.02 3.81 -12.80
CA VAL A 118 29.92 4.52 -11.52
C VAL A 118 29.12 5.80 -11.66
N HIS A 119 28.23 6.03 -10.70
CA HIS A 119 27.44 7.25 -10.54
C HIS A 119 27.78 7.89 -9.20
N VAL A 120 27.97 9.21 -9.18
CA VAL A 120 28.24 9.95 -7.94
C VAL A 120 27.04 10.81 -7.58
N HIS A 121 26.63 10.72 -6.33
CA HIS A 121 25.50 11.43 -5.75
C HIS A 121 26.00 12.20 -4.52
N ARG A 122 25.44 13.38 -4.28
CA ARG A 122 25.79 14.23 -3.13
C ARG A 122 24.56 14.43 -2.26
N LEU A 123 24.79 14.36 -0.95
CA LEU A 123 23.79 14.75 0.03
C LEU A 123 23.45 16.24 -0.08
N ASN A 124 22.26 16.61 0.37
CA ASN A 124 21.83 18.00 0.45
C ASN A 124 22.64 18.77 1.50
N LYS A 125 23.03 20.01 1.19
CA LYS A 125 23.79 20.89 2.10
C LYS A 125 23.14 21.03 3.48
N ALA A 126 21.82 21.20 3.54
CA ALA A 126 21.08 21.42 4.78
C ALA A 126 21.15 20.20 5.69
N GLY A 127 21.00 18.98 5.13
CA GLY A 127 21.10 17.73 5.88
C GLY A 127 22.53 17.39 6.37
N CYS A 128 23.56 18.07 5.87
CA CYS A 128 24.95 17.88 6.30
C CYS A 128 25.45 18.95 7.29
N GLN A 129 24.60 19.88 7.72
CA GLN A 129 24.97 20.85 8.75
C GLN A 129 25.26 20.16 10.10
N SER A 130 25.84 20.88 11.05
CA SER A 130 26.16 20.31 12.37
C SER A 130 24.91 19.91 13.16
N ASN A 131 23.83 20.69 13.04
CA ASN A 131 22.54 20.48 13.73
C ASN A 131 21.39 20.60 12.73
N PRO A 132 21.21 19.63 11.81
CA PRO A 132 20.13 19.68 10.84
C PRO A 132 18.78 19.50 11.57
N THR A 133 17.74 20.20 11.09
CA THR A 133 16.39 19.95 11.58
C THR A 133 15.90 18.57 11.10
N PRO A 134 14.95 17.93 11.79
CA PRO A 134 14.37 16.68 11.32
C PRO A 134 13.87 16.75 9.87
N MET A 135 13.28 17.87 9.44
CA MET A 135 12.81 18.04 8.07
C MET A 135 13.95 18.13 7.06
N GLN A 136 15.08 18.76 7.42
CA GLN A 136 16.28 18.78 6.57
C GLN A 136 16.88 17.38 6.39
N GLU A 137 16.89 16.57 7.46
CA GLU A 137 17.32 15.16 7.38
C GLU A 137 16.36 14.34 6.50
N TYR A 138 15.04 14.52 6.65
CA TYR A 138 14.01 13.87 5.85
C TYR A 138 14.22 14.13 4.35
N ASN A 139 14.33 15.41 3.97
CA ASN A 139 14.54 15.81 2.58
C ASN A 139 15.86 15.26 2.04
N CYS A 140 16.95 15.33 2.82
CA CYS A 140 18.26 14.81 2.43
C CYS A 140 18.20 13.31 2.07
N ILE A 141 17.51 12.50 2.89
CA ILE A 141 17.34 11.07 2.67
C ILE A 141 16.57 10.80 1.37
N PHE A 142 15.41 11.43 1.18
CA PHE A 142 14.54 11.17 0.03
C PHE A 142 15.09 11.73 -1.29
N GLU A 143 15.75 12.89 -1.27
CA GLU A 143 16.41 13.46 -2.45
C GLU A 143 17.55 12.54 -2.93
N ALA A 144 18.38 12.04 -2.01
CA ALA A 144 19.46 11.11 -2.35
C ALA A 144 18.90 9.79 -2.90
N ALA A 145 17.92 9.18 -2.22
CA ALA A 145 17.26 7.96 -2.69
C ALA A 145 16.57 8.12 -4.05
N THR A 146 15.95 9.28 -4.29
CA THR A 146 15.35 9.61 -5.60
C THR A 146 16.43 9.75 -6.67
N SER A 147 17.54 10.43 -6.38
CA SER A 147 18.68 10.56 -7.30
C SER A 147 19.25 9.20 -7.72
N LEU A 148 19.38 8.26 -6.78
CA LEU A 148 19.78 6.88 -7.05
C LEU A 148 18.85 6.17 -8.04
N LEU A 149 17.53 6.24 -7.80
CA LEU A 149 16.53 5.62 -8.67
C LEU A 149 16.51 6.26 -10.06
N MET A 150 16.67 7.59 -10.16
CA MET A 150 16.76 8.30 -11.44
C MET A 150 18.02 7.92 -12.22
N ALA A 151 19.12 7.57 -11.53
CA ALA A 151 20.31 6.99 -12.12
C ALA A 151 20.19 5.47 -12.37
N LYS A 152 18.98 4.91 -12.31
CA LYS A 152 18.66 3.50 -12.58
C LYS A 152 19.32 2.50 -11.63
N ALA A 153 19.59 2.90 -10.38
CA ALA A 153 20.00 1.95 -9.34
C ALA A 153 18.94 0.86 -9.16
N ASP A 154 19.37 -0.40 -9.08
CA ASP A 154 18.50 -1.55 -8.94
C ASP A 154 19.08 -2.63 -8.00
N ARG A 155 18.41 -3.80 -7.93
CA ARG A 155 18.82 -4.93 -7.09
C ARG A 155 20.21 -5.48 -7.36
N ALA A 156 20.81 -5.17 -8.51
CA ALA A 156 22.14 -5.59 -8.91
C ALA A 156 23.18 -4.45 -8.77
N SER A 157 22.77 -3.27 -8.32
CA SER A 157 23.62 -2.16 -7.95
C SER A 157 24.17 -2.30 -6.53
N ILE A 158 25.32 -1.66 -6.28
CA ILE A 158 25.85 -1.39 -4.94
C ILE A 158 25.81 0.12 -4.66
N LEU A 159 25.32 0.49 -3.48
CA LEU A 159 25.47 1.82 -2.89
C LEU A 159 26.71 1.81 -2.00
N VAL A 160 27.73 2.59 -2.36
CA VAL A 160 28.89 2.87 -1.52
C VAL A 160 28.69 4.24 -0.88
N PHE A 161 28.34 4.27 0.40
CA PHE A 161 28.21 5.51 1.15
C PHE A 161 29.56 5.91 1.75
N VAL A 162 30.01 7.12 1.48
CA VAL A 162 31.28 7.66 1.97
C VAL A 162 31.01 8.55 3.18
N GLY A 163 31.33 8.03 4.37
CA GLY A 163 31.28 8.77 5.62
C GLY A 163 32.37 9.84 5.71
N CYS A 164 32.21 10.73 6.68
CA CYS A 164 33.16 11.81 6.97
C CYS A 164 33.44 11.89 8.47
N LYS A 165 34.20 12.89 8.92
CA LYS A 165 34.48 13.12 10.35
C LYS A 165 33.22 13.20 11.21
N ASN A 166 32.14 13.76 10.68
CA ASN A 166 30.83 13.72 11.33
C ASN A 166 30.19 12.34 11.12
N VAL A 167 30.47 11.41 12.03
CA VAL A 167 29.98 10.03 12.01
C VAL A 167 28.45 9.91 12.13
N ALA A 168 27.74 10.96 12.55
CA ALA A 168 26.27 10.96 12.57
C ALA A 168 25.69 10.87 11.15
N LEU A 169 26.44 11.33 10.12
CA LEU A 169 26.02 11.20 8.73
C LEU A 169 26.01 9.75 8.22
N ASP A 170 26.71 8.83 8.89
CA ASP A 170 26.68 7.40 8.56
C ASP A 170 25.24 6.85 8.58
N ALA A 171 24.34 7.44 9.39
CA ALA A 171 22.94 7.03 9.46
C ALA A 171 22.22 7.16 8.11
N TYR A 172 22.58 8.14 7.28
CA TYR A 172 21.98 8.30 5.96
C TYR A 172 22.25 7.10 5.04
N ALA A 173 23.37 6.39 5.20
CA ALA A 173 23.62 5.16 4.45
C ALA A 173 22.51 4.14 4.67
N ALA A 174 22.09 3.98 5.93
CA ALA A 174 21.07 3.03 6.32
C ALA A 174 19.69 3.42 5.75
N PHE A 175 19.28 4.69 5.85
CA PHE A 175 17.98 5.13 5.34
C PHE A 175 17.92 5.19 3.82
N ILE A 176 18.96 5.70 3.16
CA ILE A 176 19.01 5.74 1.69
C ILE A 176 19.00 4.31 1.13
N GLY A 177 19.71 3.39 1.77
CA GLY A 177 19.69 1.98 1.40
C GLY A 177 18.39 1.24 1.72
N LEU A 178 17.63 1.73 2.70
CA LEU A 178 16.33 1.18 3.08
C LEU A 178 15.30 1.40 1.98
N LEU A 179 15.29 2.59 1.36
CA LEU A 179 14.18 3.09 0.55
C LEU A 179 14.00 2.39 -0.81
N PRO A 180 15.03 2.09 -1.63
CA PRO A 180 14.82 1.42 -2.91
C PRO A 180 14.15 0.05 -2.69
N PHE A 181 12.86 -0.07 -2.95
CA PHE A 181 12.08 -1.27 -2.60
C PHE A 181 12.54 -2.51 -3.37
N ARG A 182 13.12 -2.29 -4.56
CA ARG A 182 13.79 -3.33 -5.36
C ARG A 182 15.02 -3.91 -4.64
N GLY A 183 15.51 -3.24 -3.60
CA GLY A 183 16.72 -3.52 -2.84
C GLY A 183 17.95 -2.94 -3.53
N VAL A 184 18.93 -2.52 -2.72
CA VAL A 184 20.30 -2.18 -3.15
C VAL A 184 21.24 -2.72 -2.05
N GLN A 185 22.42 -3.23 -2.41
CA GLN A 185 23.42 -3.61 -1.41
C GLN A 185 24.17 -2.37 -0.94
N VAL A 186 24.33 -2.20 0.37
CA VAL A 186 24.92 -0.98 0.94
C VAL A 186 26.25 -1.31 1.61
N ALA A 187 27.30 -0.63 1.17
CA ALA A 187 28.61 -0.58 1.78
C ALA A 187 28.81 0.81 2.41
N LEU A 188 29.00 0.88 3.72
CA LEU A 188 29.29 2.13 4.43
C LEU A 188 30.80 2.24 4.68
N LEU A 189 31.45 3.26 4.14
CA LEU A 189 32.84 3.61 4.47
C LEU A 189 32.82 4.62 5.63
N SER A 190 33.00 4.14 6.86
CA SER A 190 32.86 4.92 8.09
C SER A 190 34.20 5.41 8.62
N GLN A 191 34.22 6.62 9.20
CA GLN A 191 35.38 7.18 9.92
C GLN A 191 35.29 7.00 11.45
N ARG A 192 34.41 6.12 11.92
CA ARG A 192 34.23 5.82 13.35
C ARG A 192 35.54 5.38 14.02
N GLN A 193 35.76 5.91 15.23
CA GLN A 193 36.92 5.57 16.08
C GLN A 193 36.59 4.46 17.10
N SER A 194 35.35 4.03 17.18
CA SER A 194 34.89 2.87 17.93
C SER A 194 33.71 2.22 17.19
N TYR A 195 33.46 0.92 17.39
CA TYR A 195 32.38 0.24 16.66
C TYR A 195 31.00 0.87 16.93
N GLY A 196 30.76 1.28 18.18
CA GLY A 196 29.41 1.64 18.65
C GLY A 196 28.45 0.47 18.49
N ASP A 197 27.17 0.80 18.30
CA ASP A 197 26.18 -0.15 17.78
C ASP A 197 26.25 -0.14 16.24
N LEU A 198 26.54 -1.30 15.65
CA LEU A 198 26.61 -1.48 14.19
C LEU A 198 25.24 -1.86 13.60
N LEU A 199 24.27 -2.21 14.44
CA LEU A 199 22.93 -2.63 14.05
C LEU A 199 21.87 -1.55 14.32
N ARG A 200 22.30 -0.37 14.80
CA ARG A 200 21.44 0.81 15.00
C ARG A 200 22.05 2.06 14.38
N PHE A 201 21.24 2.78 13.60
CA PHE A 201 21.61 4.02 12.95
C PHE A 201 20.61 5.12 13.29
N VAL A 202 21.10 6.20 13.92
CA VAL A 202 20.27 7.33 14.35
C VAL A 202 20.84 8.60 13.73
N THR A 203 19.97 9.44 13.15
CA THR A 203 20.38 10.73 12.58
C THR A 203 20.72 11.75 13.66
N SER A 204 21.32 12.88 13.28
CA SER A 204 21.81 13.89 14.24
C SER A 204 20.69 14.47 15.10
N SER A 205 19.48 14.62 14.54
CA SER A 205 18.33 15.11 15.30
C SER A 205 17.75 14.09 16.29
N GLY A 206 18.08 12.81 16.18
CA GLY A 206 17.45 11.71 16.93
C GLY A 206 16.11 11.22 16.37
N THR A 207 15.53 11.94 15.41
CA THR A 207 14.18 11.67 14.90
C THR A 207 14.13 10.36 14.12
N PHE A 208 15.04 10.17 13.16
CA PHE A 208 15.12 8.95 12.37
C PHE A 208 16.03 7.94 13.06
N ASP A 209 15.49 6.76 13.30
CA ASP A 209 16.11 5.70 14.08
C ASP A 209 15.87 4.37 13.37
N LEU A 210 16.93 3.78 12.84
CA LEU A 210 16.89 2.47 12.21
C LEU A 210 17.52 1.49 13.16
N ASP A 211 16.68 0.81 13.93
CA ASP A 211 17.04 -0.33 14.77
C ASP A 211 16.80 -1.63 14.01
N GLY A 212 17.88 -2.35 13.67
CA GLY A 212 17.82 -3.63 12.97
C GLY A 212 17.18 -4.76 13.79
N LEU A 213 17.14 -4.64 15.11
CA LEU A 213 16.63 -5.66 16.02
C LEU A 213 15.12 -5.55 16.27
N THR A 214 14.48 -4.47 15.80
CA THR A 214 13.03 -4.29 15.89
C THR A 214 12.30 -5.39 15.09
N SER A 215 11.45 -6.15 15.77
CA SER A 215 10.67 -7.26 15.16
C SER A 215 9.67 -6.79 14.10
N ALA A 216 9.15 -5.55 14.21
CA ALA A 216 8.30 -4.95 13.18
C ALA A 216 8.98 -4.90 11.79
N ARG A 217 10.32 -4.87 11.73
CA ARG A 217 11.10 -4.92 10.48
C ARG A 217 11.36 -6.33 9.97
N MET A 218 10.94 -7.36 10.70
CA MET A 218 11.05 -8.76 10.28
C MET A 218 12.51 -9.18 10.01
N GLY A 219 13.47 -8.60 10.73
CA GLY A 219 14.91 -8.83 10.55
C GLY A 219 15.46 -8.33 9.21
N LYS A 220 14.85 -7.29 8.61
CA LYS A 220 15.41 -6.55 7.47
C LYS A 220 16.30 -5.43 7.96
N PHE A 221 17.51 -5.38 7.40
CA PHE A 221 18.51 -4.36 7.66
C PHE A 221 19.15 -3.96 6.33
N SER A 222 19.41 -2.67 6.14
CA SER A 222 19.81 -2.10 4.85
C SER A 222 21.33 -2.02 4.68
N VAL A 223 22.10 -1.91 5.77
CA VAL A 223 23.58 -1.87 5.71
C VAL A 223 24.13 -3.30 5.68
N HIS A 224 24.84 -3.65 4.60
CA HIS A 224 25.31 -5.02 4.38
C HIS A 224 26.78 -5.20 4.74
N ALA A 225 27.58 -4.13 4.71
CA ALA A 225 28.96 -4.12 5.19
C ALA A 225 29.36 -2.70 5.63
N VAL A 226 30.18 -2.61 6.67
CA VAL A 226 30.81 -1.38 7.13
C VAL A 226 32.33 -1.53 6.94
N PHE A 227 33.00 -0.48 6.50
CA PHE A 227 34.45 -0.45 6.27
C PHE A 227 35.06 0.72 7.04
N GLY A 228 36.28 0.55 7.56
CA GLY A 228 37.04 1.64 8.18
C GLY A 228 38.34 1.16 8.82
N GLU A 229 38.97 1.99 9.65
CA GLU A 229 40.31 1.72 10.20
C GLU A 229 40.34 0.69 11.35
N LEU A 230 39.19 0.44 12.00
CA LEU A 230 39.13 -0.50 13.11
C LEU A 230 39.37 -1.94 12.63
N PRO A 231 39.83 -2.85 13.50
CA PRO A 231 39.97 -4.26 13.15
C PRO A 231 38.68 -4.87 12.60
N THR A 232 38.79 -5.91 11.79
CA THR A 232 37.62 -6.63 11.29
C THR A 232 36.83 -7.25 12.46
N LYS A 233 35.51 -7.06 12.46
CA LYS A 233 34.58 -7.57 13.48
C LYS A 233 33.25 -7.96 12.83
N LYS A 234 32.70 -9.11 13.20
CA LYS A 234 31.34 -9.50 12.84
C LYS A 234 30.38 -9.24 14.01
N SER A 235 29.25 -8.58 13.74
CA SER A 235 28.15 -8.42 14.69
C SER A 235 26.99 -9.30 14.26
N ILE A 236 26.47 -10.13 15.18
CA ILE A 236 25.32 -11.01 14.94
C ILE A 236 24.45 -10.92 16.18
N GLU A 237 23.20 -10.48 16.01
CA GLU A 237 22.26 -10.34 17.12
C GLU A 237 20.89 -10.87 16.74
N LYS A 238 20.15 -11.39 17.72
CA LYS A 238 18.80 -11.94 17.50
C LYS A 238 17.78 -10.80 17.40
N VAL A 239 16.85 -10.92 16.45
CA VAL A 239 15.67 -10.03 16.39
C VAL A 239 14.90 -10.14 17.71
N ARG A 240 14.47 -9.00 18.26
CA ARG A 240 13.72 -8.96 19.52
C ARG A 240 12.38 -9.69 19.40
N THR A 241 11.86 -10.18 20.52
CA THR A 241 10.54 -10.82 20.55
C THR A 241 9.46 -9.84 20.06
N TRP A 242 8.50 -10.35 19.30
CA TRP A 242 7.35 -9.60 18.81
C TRP A 242 6.26 -9.54 19.88
N TYR A 243 5.88 -8.33 20.27
CA TYR A 243 4.82 -8.06 21.25
C TYR A 243 3.82 -7.07 20.62
N PRO A 244 2.82 -7.54 19.86
CA PRO A 244 1.78 -6.69 19.30
C PRO A 244 0.79 -6.19 20.36
N VAL A 245 -0.26 -5.49 19.96
CA VAL A 245 -1.42 -5.23 20.85
C VAL A 245 -2.08 -6.56 21.19
N ASP A 246 -2.42 -6.76 22.46
CA ASP A 246 -3.15 -7.95 22.90
C ASP A 246 -4.65 -7.73 22.69
N ILE A 247 -5.30 -8.65 21.98
CA ILE A 247 -6.73 -8.61 21.66
C ILE A 247 -7.50 -9.76 22.32
N SER A 248 -6.86 -10.51 23.23
CA SER A 248 -7.43 -11.74 23.81
C SER A 248 -8.45 -11.52 24.93
N SER A 249 -8.49 -10.32 25.53
CA SER A 249 -9.24 -10.01 26.77
C SER A 249 -10.61 -9.33 26.58
N GLU A 250 -11.14 -9.27 25.35
CA GLU A 250 -12.45 -8.64 25.07
C GLU A 250 -13.60 -9.54 25.61
N GLU A 251 -14.21 -9.14 26.73
CA GLU A 251 -15.29 -9.89 27.42
C GLU A 251 -16.65 -9.81 26.69
N ASP A 252 -16.90 -8.78 25.86
CA ASP A 252 -18.11 -8.65 25.02
C ASP A 252 -17.78 -8.79 23.53
N LYS A 253 -17.75 -10.03 23.04
CA LYS A 253 -17.43 -10.36 21.64
C LYS A 253 -18.57 -10.13 20.65
N SER A 254 -19.70 -9.55 21.05
CA SER A 254 -20.89 -9.50 20.17
C SER A 254 -20.67 -8.65 18.91
N ASN A 255 -19.90 -7.56 19.02
CA ASN A 255 -19.62 -6.63 17.93
C ASN A 255 -18.19 -6.71 17.37
N VAL A 256 -17.31 -7.51 17.97
CA VAL A 256 -15.89 -7.59 17.61
C VAL A 256 -15.60 -8.91 16.91
N ILE A 257 -14.99 -8.83 15.72
CA ILE A 257 -14.61 -9.98 14.92
C ILE A 257 -13.10 -10.00 14.74
N GLU A 258 -12.47 -10.98 15.37
CA GLU A 258 -11.04 -11.26 15.21
C GLU A 258 -10.80 -11.96 13.87
N ILE A 259 -9.89 -11.42 13.07
CA ILE A 259 -9.44 -12.06 11.83
C ILE A 259 -8.05 -12.65 12.08
N PRO A 260 -7.88 -13.97 11.98
CA PRO A 260 -6.58 -14.57 12.21
C PRO A 260 -5.63 -14.17 11.08
N PHE A 261 -4.52 -13.52 11.41
CA PHE A 261 -3.50 -13.17 10.43
C PHE A 261 -2.09 -13.30 11.00
N LYS A 262 -1.19 -13.77 10.14
CA LYS A 262 0.24 -13.85 10.42
C LYS A 262 1.00 -13.38 9.19
N ILE A 263 2.22 -12.92 9.43
CA ILE A 263 3.18 -12.60 8.38
C ILE A 263 4.59 -13.01 8.81
N GLY A 264 5.17 -13.96 8.10
CA GLY A 264 6.47 -14.57 8.41
C GLY A 264 6.56 -15.18 9.82
N GLY A 265 5.44 -15.70 10.33
CA GLY A 265 5.31 -16.33 11.63
C GLY A 265 5.05 -15.34 12.78
N LEU A 266 4.97 -14.04 12.49
CA LEU A 266 4.57 -13.01 13.45
C LEU A 266 3.05 -12.83 13.37
N THR A 267 2.36 -12.92 14.52
CA THR A 267 0.92 -12.64 14.60
C THR A 267 0.68 -11.16 14.39
N LEU A 268 -0.19 -10.81 13.45
CA LEU A 268 -0.68 -9.44 13.31
C LEU A 268 -2.14 -9.42 13.79
N PRO A 269 -2.44 -8.80 14.95
CA PRO A 269 -3.81 -8.66 15.41
C PRO A 269 -4.63 -7.87 14.40
N MET A 270 -5.77 -8.41 13.98
CA MET A 270 -6.71 -7.77 13.08
C MET A 270 -8.12 -7.88 13.67
N LEU A 271 -8.76 -6.73 13.90
CA LEU A 271 -10.10 -6.63 14.46
C LEU A 271 -11.03 -5.89 13.51
N THR A 272 -12.26 -6.38 13.37
CA THR A 272 -13.37 -5.67 12.75
C THR A 272 -14.43 -5.38 13.81
N HIS A 273 -14.80 -4.12 13.97
CA HIS A 273 -15.85 -3.69 14.89
C HIS A 273 -17.14 -3.36 14.11
N ASN A 274 -18.22 -4.06 14.44
CA ASN A 274 -19.55 -3.94 13.84
C ASN A 274 -20.52 -3.02 14.59
N GLY A 275 -20.15 -2.60 15.80
CA GLY A 275 -20.90 -1.60 16.57
C GLY A 275 -20.80 -0.19 15.99
N SER A 276 -21.34 0.77 16.72
CA SER A 276 -21.23 2.18 16.38
C SER A 276 -19.78 2.66 16.38
N CYS A 277 -19.50 3.76 15.69
CA CYS A 277 -18.19 4.39 15.70
C CYS A 277 -17.73 4.71 17.13
N ASP A 278 -18.61 5.20 17.99
CA ASP A 278 -18.24 5.63 19.34
C ASP A 278 -17.78 4.42 20.19
N GLU A 279 -18.54 3.33 20.15
CA GLU A 279 -18.17 2.04 20.80
C GLU A 279 -16.84 1.50 20.23
N ALA A 280 -16.65 1.58 18.91
CA ALA A 280 -15.44 1.09 18.26
C ALA A 280 -14.19 1.89 18.66
N LEU A 281 -14.31 3.22 18.76
CA LEU A 281 -13.22 4.09 19.17
C LEU A 281 -12.87 3.92 20.65
N GLU A 282 -13.88 3.70 21.50
CA GLU A 282 -13.68 3.36 22.92
C GLU A 282 -12.92 2.03 23.07
N CYS A 283 -13.34 0.98 22.36
CA CYS A 283 -12.64 -0.30 22.32
C CYS A 283 -11.15 -0.14 21.91
N LEU A 284 -10.87 0.60 20.82
CA LEU A 284 -9.49 0.86 20.42
C LEU A 284 -8.70 1.64 21.48
N ALA A 285 -9.31 2.65 22.11
CA ALA A 285 -8.66 3.43 23.15
C ALA A 285 -8.26 2.54 24.34
N GLU A 286 -9.13 1.64 24.78
CA GLU A 286 -8.85 0.71 25.88
C GLU A 286 -7.73 -0.29 25.52
N LEU A 287 -7.74 -0.84 24.30
CA LEU A 287 -6.67 -1.71 23.81
C LEU A 287 -5.29 -1.00 23.83
N LEU A 288 -5.25 0.27 23.42
CA LEU A 288 -4.02 1.06 23.43
C LEU A 288 -3.59 1.49 24.84
N LYS A 289 -4.53 1.84 25.73
CA LYS A 289 -4.23 2.11 27.15
C LYS A 289 -3.64 0.87 27.83
N ALA A 290 -4.20 -0.31 27.56
CA ALA A 290 -3.68 -1.57 28.08
C ALA A 290 -2.25 -1.85 27.56
N LYS A 291 -1.98 -1.52 26.29
CA LYS A 291 -0.64 -1.65 25.69
C LYS A 291 0.37 -0.64 26.25
N TYR A 292 -0.08 0.59 26.51
CA TYR A 292 0.74 1.72 26.94
C TYR A 292 0.24 2.28 28.28
N PRO A 293 0.39 1.55 29.40
CA PRO A 293 -0.19 1.92 30.70
C PRO A 293 0.41 3.20 31.31
N LYS A 294 1.55 3.68 30.79
CA LYS A 294 2.18 4.95 31.20
C LYS A 294 1.75 6.14 30.33
N GLY A 295 0.77 5.96 29.45
CA GLY A 295 0.37 6.93 28.44
C GLY A 295 1.18 6.80 27.15
N PHE A 296 0.69 7.45 26.10
CA PHE A 296 1.30 7.50 24.78
C PHE A 296 0.95 8.82 24.09
N THR A 297 1.73 9.20 23.08
CA THR A 297 1.47 10.39 22.27
C THR A 297 0.81 9.96 20.95
N PRO A 298 -0.52 10.10 20.77
CA PRO A 298 -1.20 9.70 19.55
C PRO A 298 -0.89 10.67 18.42
N ILE A 299 -0.43 10.15 17.28
CA ILE A 299 -0.23 10.90 16.05
C ILE A 299 -1.21 10.36 15.01
N VAL A 300 -2.34 11.02 14.87
CA VAL A 300 -3.42 10.62 13.97
C VAL A 300 -3.15 11.19 12.58
N SER A 301 -2.69 10.35 11.65
CA SER A 301 -2.53 10.72 10.24
C SER A 301 -3.81 10.44 9.47
N CYS A 302 -4.31 11.45 8.76
CA CYS A 302 -5.61 11.39 8.09
C CYS A 302 -5.60 12.13 6.74
N GLY A 303 -6.13 11.52 5.69
CA GLY A 303 -6.28 12.22 4.41
C GLY A 303 -7.39 13.27 4.48
N GLU A 304 -7.27 14.37 3.73
CA GLU A 304 -8.21 15.51 3.73
C GLU A 304 -9.69 15.12 3.60
N THR A 305 -10.00 14.02 2.90
CA THR A 305 -11.38 13.53 2.79
C THR A 305 -11.88 12.89 4.09
N CYS A 306 -11.03 12.10 4.76
CA CYS A 306 -11.35 11.49 6.04
C CYS A 306 -11.35 12.54 7.17
N ASP A 307 -10.46 13.53 7.12
CA ASP A 307 -10.46 14.67 8.05
C ASP A 307 -11.72 15.52 7.88
N ALA A 308 -12.16 15.79 6.64
CA ALA A 308 -13.43 16.49 6.39
C ALA A 308 -14.66 15.70 6.88
N LEU A 309 -14.60 14.37 6.90
CA LEU A 309 -15.63 13.52 7.53
C LEU A 309 -15.55 13.54 9.06
N GLY A 310 -14.44 13.98 9.62
CA GLY A 310 -14.20 14.11 11.06
C GLY A 310 -13.40 12.98 11.69
N TYR A 311 -13.08 11.93 10.93
CA TYR A 311 -12.50 10.69 11.49
C TYR A 311 -11.18 10.91 12.22
N GLY A 312 -10.34 11.82 11.72
CA GLY A 312 -9.07 12.15 12.37
C GLY A 312 -9.26 12.80 13.73
N GLN A 313 -10.17 13.78 13.82
CA GLN A 313 -10.48 14.46 15.08
C GLN A 313 -11.22 13.53 16.05
N ASP A 314 -12.22 12.80 15.57
CA ASP A 314 -13.00 11.89 16.42
C ASP A 314 -12.10 10.79 17.02
N MET A 315 -11.13 10.27 16.23
CA MET A 315 -10.09 9.35 16.72
C MET A 315 -9.20 10.01 17.78
N LEU A 316 -8.72 11.23 17.53
CA LEU A 316 -7.84 11.95 18.47
C LEU A 316 -8.55 12.22 19.80
N ASP A 317 -9.79 12.72 19.74
CA ASP A 317 -10.66 12.96 20.89
C ASP A 317 -10.84 11.67 21.72
N ALA A 318 -11.10 10.54 21.06
CA ALA A 318 -11.31 9.25 21.72
C ALA A 318 -10.06 8.69 22.42
N MET A 319 -8.86 8.97 21.89
CA MET A 319 -7.62 8.59 22.58
C MET A 319 -7.43 9.34 23.90
N ASN A 320 -7.95 10.58 23.99
CA ASN A 320 -7.94 11.44 25.17
C ASN A 320 -6.55 11.53 25.84
N GLN A 321 -5.53 11.92 25.06
CA GLN A 321 -4.14 12.08 25.52
C GLN A 321 -3.71 13.54 25.35
N GLU A 322 -2.99 14.09 26.34
CA GLU A 322 -2.66 15.53 26.42
C GLU A 322 -1.79 16.06 25.26
N ASP A 323 -0.83 15.27 24.77
CA ASP A 323 0.14 15.68 23.73
C ASP A 323 -0.26 15.19 22.30
N GLY A 324 -1.52 14.81 22.10
CA GLY A 324 -1.98 14.25 20.82
C GLY A 324 -1.89 15.21 19.63
N MET A 325 -1.64 14.67 18.44
CA MET A 325 -1.54 15.44 17.19
C MET A 325 -2.44 14.86 16.08
N LEU A 326 -3.23 15.72 15.46
CA LEU A 326 -3.87 15.45 14.16
C LEU A 326 -2.95 15.94 13.04
N TYR A 327 -2.58 15.02 12.14
CA TYR A 327 -1.82 15.30 10.93
C TYR A 327 -2.69 15.05 9.70
N SER A 328 -3.11 16.11 9.02
CA SER A 328 -3.86 16.02 7.77
C SER A 328 -2.95 16.16 6.55
N HIS A 329 -3.30 15.48 5.46
CA HIS A 329 -2.55 15.52 4.20
C HIS A 329 -3.45 15.40 2.97
N LYS A 330 -2.96 15.78 1.79
CA LYS A 330 -3.72 15.64 0.54
C LYS A 330 -3.95 14.16 0.20
N SER A 331 -5.10 13.86 -0.42
CA SER A 331 -5.53 12.48 -0.71
C SER A 331 -5.36 12.12 -2.18
N GLY A 332 -5.03 10.86 -2.46
CA GLY A 332 -4.96 10.29 -3.81
C GLY A 332 -3.57 9.76 -4.19
N GLU A 333 -3.50 8.93 -5.22
CA GLU A 333 -2.27 8.22 -5.60
C GLU A 333 -1.15 9.16 -6.08
N THR A 334 -1.48 10.29 -6.70
CA THR A 334 -0.48 11.32 -7.10
C THR A 334 0.15 12.03 -5.90
N TYR A 335 -0.52 12.02 -4.73
CA TYR A 335 -0.02 12.55 -3.48
C TYR A 335 0.69 11.49 -2.63
N LYS A 336 0.85 10.27 -3.13
CA LYS A 336 1.65 9.20 -2.52
C LYS A 336 3.16 9.45 -2.68
N ARG A 337 3.63 10.60 -2.20
CA ARG A 337 5.00 11.13 -2.34
C ARG A 337 5.48 11.72 -1.01
N TYR A 338 6.78 11.66 -0.76
CA TYR A 338 7.36 11.94 0.55
C TYR A 338 7.09 13.36 1.06
N ASP A 339 7.11 14.35 0.17
CA ASP A 339 6.84 15.76 0.48
C ASP A 339 5.39 16.06 0.91
N ASN A 340 4.46 15.12 0.74
CA ASN A 340 3.10 15.22 1.26
C ASN A 340 2.94 14.59 2.66
N TYR A 341 3.95 13.87 3.17
CA TYR A 341 3.85 13.02 4.37
C TYR A 341 4.89 13.35 5.46
N ALA A 342 5.40 14.58 5.47
CA ALA A 342 6.19 15.12 6.58
C ALA A 342 6.02 16.64 6.72
N THR A 343 6.03 17.13 7.94
CA THR A 343 6.10 18.56 8.28
C THR A 343 7.04 18.76 9.47
N ASP A 344 7.55 19.98 9.67
CA ASP A 344 8.35 20.32 10.85
C ASP A 344 7.60 20.00 12.15
N ARG A 345 6.30 20.35 12.23
CA ARG A 345 5.45 20.05 13.39
C ARG A 345 5.36 18.55 13.65
N LEU A 346 5.08 17.73 12.62
CA LEU A 346 4.96 16.28 12.77
C LEU A 346 6.27 15.66 13.29
N LEU A 347 7.39 16.00 12.66
CA LEU A 347 8.68 15.43 13.02
C LEU A 347 9.16 15.93 14.39
N ALA A 348 8.88 17.19 14.75
CA ALA A 348 9.16 17.73 16.08
C ALA A 348 8.34 17.02 17.17
N THR A 349 7.05 16.77 16.94
CA THR A 349 6.19 16.02 17.88
C THR A 349 6.72 14.61 18.09
N ILE A 350 7.09 13.91 17.00
CA ILE A 350 7.72 12.58 17.10
C ILE A 350 8.99 12.65 17.95
N ASN A 351 9.88 13.60 17.67
CA ASN A 351 11.16 13.70 18.37
C ASN A 351 10.99 14.03 19.86
N LYS A 352 10.06 14.95 20.19
CA LYS A 352 9.68 15.27 21.58
C LYS A 352 9.18 14.01 22.30
N ALA A 353 8.23 13.28 21.70
CA ALA A 353 7.64 12.09 22.30
C ALA A 353 8.67 10.96 22.51
N LYS A 354 9.62 10.76 21.57
CA LYS A 354 10.70 9.76 21.70
C LYS A 354 11.62 10.02 22.90
N SER A 355 11.74 11.28 23.32
CA SER A 355 12.56 11.68 24.47
C SER A 355 11.79 11.64 25.80
N GLY A 356 10.47 11.44 25.75
CA GLY A 356 9.57 11.43 26.90
C GLY A 356 9.24 10.02 27.41
N ILE A 357 8.32 9.96 28.39
CA ILE A 357 7.81 8.71 28.96
C ILE A 357 6.68 8.13 28.10
N ALA A 358 5.92 8.99 27.41
CA ALA A 358 4.80 8.64 26.55
C ALA A 358 5.29 8.49 25.09
N PRO A 359 5.55 7.26 24.60
CA PRO A 359 6.10 7.07 23.27
C PRO A 359 5.11 7.53 22.17
N PRO A 360 5.60 7.95 21.00
CA PRO A 360 4.74 8.26 19.87
C PRO A 360 4.10 6.97 19.30
N VAL A 361 2.79 7.00 19.11
CA VAL A 361 2.02 5.95 18.46
C VAL A 361 1.32 6.55 17.24
N VAL A 362 1.71 6.09 16.05
CA VAL A 362 1.17 6.59 14.78
C VAL A 362 -0.10 5.81 14.44
N LEU A 363 -1.21 6.53 14.27
CA LEU A 363 -2.52 6.00 13.89
C LEU A 363 -2.83 6.39 12.44
N ALA A 364 -2.83 5.42 11.52
CA ALA A 364 -3.20 5.65 10.12
C ALA A 364 -4.72 5.53 9.91
N VAL A 365 -5.43 6.63 10.04
CA VAL A 365 -6.88 6.72 9.77
C VAL A 365 -7.10 7.05 8.30
N GLY A 366 -7.40 6.06 7.47
CA GLY A 366 -7.56 6.32 6.04
C GLY A 366 -7.58 5.09 5.14
N GLY A 367 -7.44 5.32 3.83
CA GLY A 367 -7.22 4.26 2.84
C GLY A 367 -5.74 3.84 2.74
N GLY A 368 -5.44 2.88 1.87
CA GLY A 368 -4.11 2.27 1.75
C GLY A 368 -2.99 3.22 1.29
N VAL A 369 -3.33 4.38 0.72
CA VAL A 369 -2.35 5.44 0.44
C VAL A 369 -1.79 5.99 1.76
N ASN A 370 -2.67 6.37 2.71
CA ASN A 370 -2.26 6.88 4.02
C ASN A 370 -1.46 5.81 4.80
N GLY A 371 -2.00 4.59 4.93
CA GLY A 371 -1.35 3.49 5.66
C GLY A 371 0.07 3.19 5.16
N ASN A 372 0.26 3.14 3.83
CA ASN A 372 1.59 2.94 3.23
C ASN A 372 2.56 4.09 3.55
N CYS A 373 2.09 5.32 3.40
CA CYS A 373 2.92 6.51 3.49
C CYS A 373 3.32 6.84 4.92
N ILE A 374 2.35 6.98 5.82
CA ILE A 374 2.66 7.26 7.22
C ILE A 374 3.27 6.05 7.92
N GLY A 375 2.95 4.82 7.48
CA GLY A 375 3.64 3.61 7.92
C GLY A 375 5.13 3.60 7.56
N LEU A 376 5.52 4.21 6.43
CA LEU A 376 6.93 4.40 6.08
C LEU A 376 7.59 5.43 7.00
N VAL A 377 6.90 6.54 7.32
CA VAL A 377 7.38 7.53 8.30
C VAL A 377 7.60 6.85 9.65
N ALA A 378 6.60 6.12 10.18
CA ALA A 378 6.72 5.35 11.42
C ALA A 378 7.87 4.33 11.35
N GLY A 379 8.02 3.66 10.21
CA GLY A 379 9.12 2.74 9.94
C GLY A 379 10.48 3.41 9.76
N MET A 380 10.59 4.72 9.55
CA MET A 380 11.86 5.45 9.53
C MET A 380 12.19 6.08 10.89
N THR A 381 11.17 6.42 11.67
CA THR A 381 11.31 6.99 13.02
C THR A 381 11.32 5.94 14.13
N ASN A 382 11.06 4.67 13.79
CA ASN A 382 10.92 3.53 14.71
C ASN A 382 9.81 3.73 15.73
N CYS A 383 8.67 4.27 15.28
CA CYS A 383 7.48 4.44 16.10
C CYS A 383 6.59 3.20 16.02
N ASP A 384 5.81 2.97 17.08
CA ASP A 384 4.71 2.02 16.99
C ASP A 384 3.61 2.56 16.07
N PHE A 385 2.97 1.64 15.37
CA PHE A 385 2.11 1.95 14.23
C PHE A 385 0.82 1.13 14.28
N ILE A 386 -0.31 1.79 14.14
CA ILE A 386 -1.65 1.20 14.14
C ILE A 386 -2.34 1.56 12.83
N GLU A 387 -2.93 0.58 12.15
CA GLU A 387 -3.72 0.84 10.95
C GLU A 387 -5.21 0.86 11.26
N VAL A 388 -5.87 1.95 10.89
CA VAL A 388 -7.31 2.15 11.09
C VAL A 388 -7.96 2.39 9.72
N PRO A 389 -8.22 1.32 8.94
CA PRO A 389 -8.68 1.43 7.57
C PRO A 389 -10.09 2.01 7.45
N THR A 390 -10.24 2.99 6.55
CA THR A 390 -11.53 3.60 6.19
C THR A 390 -12.02 3.17 4.80
N THR A 391 -11.33 2.21 4.19
CA THR A 391 -11.74 1.55 2.94
C THR A 391 -11.51 0.05 3.10
N PRO A 392 -12.38 -0.82 2.57
CA PRO A 392 -12.18 -2.26 2.71
C PRO A 392 -10.87 -2.74 2.06
N MET A 393 -10.51 -2.16 0.90
CA MET A 393 -9.21 -2.43 0.24
C MET A 393 -7.99 -2.15 1.12
N HIS A 394 -8.03 -1.11 1.96
CA HIS A 394 -6.94 -0.90 2.91
C HIS A 394 -6.85 -2.08 3.88
N TYR A 395 -7.98 -2.51 4.44
CA TYR A 395 -8.00 -3.56 5.45
C TYR A 395 -7.65 -4.94 4.89
N ASN A 396 -8.15 -5.29 3.71
CA ASN A 396 -8.00 -6.63 3.18
C ASN A 396 -6.75 -6.83 2.30
N ASP A 397 -6.20 -5.75 1.73
CA ASP A 397 -5.04 -5.82 0.83
C ASP A 397 -3.80 -5.08 1.36
N ALA A 398 -3.90 -3.79 1.70
CA ALA A 398 -2.71 -3.02 2.08
C ALA A 398 -2.21 -3.32 3.51
N VAL A 399 -3.12 -3.55 4.47
CA VAL A 399 -2.78 -3.96 5.85
C VAL A 399 -2.12 -5.33 5.88
N THR A 400 -2.56 -6.23 5.02
CA THR A 400 -2.09 -7.61 4.91
C THR A 400 -0.74 -7.72 4.21
N SER A 401 0.02 -6.63 4.12
CA SER A 401 1.38 -6.56 3.61
C SER A 401 2.26 -5.74 4.55
N ALA A 402 3.51 -6.18 4.74
CA ALA A 402 4.50 -5.41 5.49
C ALA A 402 5.07 -4.22 4.69
N LYS A 403 4.77 -4.12 3.40
CA LYS A 403 5.34 -3.09 2.51
C LYS A 403 4.75 -1.72 2.88
N LYS A 404 5.60 -0.73 3.19
CA LYS A 404 5.22 0.67 3.42
C LYS A 404 6.05 1.55 2.51
N ALA A 405 5.43 2.32 1.62
CA ALA A 405 6.13 2.96 0.52
C ALA A 405 5.47 4.23 -0.02
N PHE A 406 6.31 5.14 -0.51
CA PHE A 406 5.96 6.19 -1.46
C PHE A 406 6.15 5.73 -2.91
N SER A 407 5.39 6.36 -3.79
CA SER A 407 5.59 6.34 -5.24
C SER A 407 6.61 7.40 -5.64
N LEU A 408 7.34 7.15 -6.72
CA LEU A 408 8.16 8.16 -7.38
C LEU A 408 7.26 8.98 -8.29
N VAL A 409 6.95 10.20 -7.84
CA VAL A 409 6.10 11.16 -8.56
C VAL A 409 6.93 12.36 -8.95
N VAL A 410 6.94 12.69 -10.25
CA VAL A 410 7.65 13.85 -10.80
C VAL A 410 6.66 14.63 -11.66
N GLU A 411 6.48 15.93 -11.38
CA GLU A 411 5.53 16.80 -12.10
C GLU A 411 4.12 16.18 -12.20
N ASP A 412 3.60 15.68 -11.07
CA ASP A 412 2.30 14.98 -10.94
C ASP A 412 2.14 13.71 -11.79
N LYS A 413 3.21 13.25 -12.44
CA LYS A 413 3.28 11.96 -13.12
C LYS A 413 3.91 10.91 -12.22
N ILE A 414 3.19 9.79 -12.05
CA ILE A 414 3.72 8.62 -11.34
C ILE A 414 4.70 7.91 -12.27
N LEU A 415 6.00 7.98 -11.98
CA LEU A 415 7.04 7.28 -12.75
C LEU A 415 7.18 5.82 -12.30
N SER A 416 6.99 5.56 -11.01
CA SER A 416 6.98 4.20 -10.45
C SER A 416 6.18 4.19 -9.16
N LYS A 417 5.19 3.30 -9.05
CA LYS A 417 4.45 3.10 -7.80
C LYS A 417 5.31 2.40 -6.75
N ASN A 418 5.12 2.74 -5.47
CA ASN A 418 5.65 2.00 -4.31
C ASN A 418 7.15 1.66 -4.34
N ILE A 419 7.98 2.56 -4.87
CA ILE A 419 9.40 2.28 -5.12
C ILE A 419 10.34 2.78 -4.02
N LEU A 420 9.90 3.74 -3.21
CA LEU A 420 10.63 4.30 -2.07
C LEU A 420 9.95 3.82 -0.78
N GLY A 421 10.42 2.74 -0.15
CA GLY A 421 9.75 2.16 1.00
C GLY A 421 10.56 1.16 1.80
N CYS A 422 9.93 0.58 2.82
CA CYS A 422 10.51 -0.40 3.73
C CYS A 422 9.51 -1.50 4.09
N PHE A 423 9.98 -2.54 4.80
CA PHE A 423 9.11 -3.53 5.43
C PHE A 423 8.93 -3.16 6.90
N TYR A 424 7.69 -2.88 7.32
CA TYR A 424 7.35 -2.50 8.69
C TYR A 424 5.93 -2.93 9.05
N LEU A 425 5.78 -3.71 10.12
CA LEU A 425 4.50 -4.24 10.58
C LEU A 425 3.78 -3.27 11.53
N PRO A 426 2.45 -3.13 11.41
CA PRO A 426 1.65 -2.50 12.46
C PRO A 426 1.57 -3.40 13.70
N GLN A 427 1.33 -2.78 14.86
CA GLN A 427 1.05 -3.46 16.13
C GLN A 427 -0.39 -4.00 16.20
N LEU A 428 -1.30 -3.39 15.42
CA LEU A 428 -2.72 -3.74 15.30
C LEU A 428 -3.30 -3.16 14.00
N ALA A 429 -4.22 -3.89 13.37
CA ALA A 429 -5.13 -3.34 12.38
C ALA A 429 -6.58 -3.38 12.87
N PHE A 430 -7.24 -2.23 12.93
CA PHE A 430 -8.55 -2.05 13.56
C PHE A 430 -9.55 -1.42 12.60
N CYS A 431 -10.48 -2.22 12.06
CA CYS A 431 -11.47 -1.77 11.09
C CYS A 431 -12.80 -1.40 11.77
N VAL A 432 -13.28 -0.18 11.53
CA VAL A 432 -14.60 0.28 11.96
C VAL A 432 -15.56 0.15 10.77
N ASN A 433 -16.45 -0.85 10.77
CA ASN A 433 -17.33 -1.08 9.63
C ASN A 433 -18.31 0.08 9.38
N GLU A 434 -18.71 0.82 10.41
CA GLU A 434 -19.57 2.00 10.24
C GLU A 434 -18.92 3.10 9.38
N TRP A 435 -17.59 3.25 9.43
CA TRP A 435 -16.88 4.21 8.56
C TRP A 435 -16.95 3.82 7.08
N LEU A 436 -17.11 2.53 6.79
CA LEU A 436 -17.24 2.03 5.42
C LEU A 436 -18.58 2.43 4.79
N LEU A 437 -19.54 2.94 5.57
CA LEU A 437 -20.80 3.48 5.07
C LEU A 437 -20.65 4.81 4.33
N THR A 438 -19.50 5.48 4.46
CA THR A 438 -19.21 6.74 3.76
C THR A 438 -18.32 6.57 2.53
N ILE A 439 -17.99 5.34 2.11
CA ILE A 439 -17.15 5.13 0.92
C ILE A 439 -17.84 5.58 -0.36
N SER A 440 -17.08 5.72 -1.45
CA SER A 440 -17.67 5.84 -2.79
C SER A 440 -18.02 4.46 -3.35
N THR A 441 -18.91 4.45 -4.33
CA THR A 441 -19.31 3.24 -5.06
C THR A 441 -18.13 2.62 -5.78
N ALA A 442 -17.23 3.44 -6.31
CA ALA A 442 -15.96 3.01 -6.88
C ALA A 442 -15.11 2.24 -5.86
N ASN A 443 -15.03 2.66 -4.59
CA ASN A 443 -14.32 1.91 -3.54
C ASN A 443 -15.00 0.56 -3.22
N ALA A 444 -16.33 0.53 -3.18
CA ALA A 444 -17.09 -0.71 -2.98
C ALA A 444 -16.81 -1.70 -4.13
N HIS A 445 -16.86 -1.23 -5.38
CA HIS A 445 -16.56 -2.02 -6.57
C HIS A 445 -15.10 -2.45 -6.67
N ALA A 446 -14.16 -1.60 -6.25
CA ALA A 446 -12.75 -1.96 -6.22
C ALA A 446 -12.49 -3.13 -5.24
N THR A 447 -13.19 -3.13 -4.10
CA THR A 447 -13.15 -4.23 -3.12
C THR A 447 -13.67 -5.55 -3.72
N VAL A 448 -14.85 -5.52 -4.35
CA VAL A 448 -15.40 -6.75 -4.98
C VAL A 448 -14.59 -7.18 -6.20
N GLY A 449 -13.87 -6.27 -6.86
CA GLY A 449 -12.92 -6.63 -7.92
C GLY A 449 -11.83 -7.57 -7.40
N GLU A 450 -11.17 -7.22 -6.30
CA GLU A 450 -10.19 -8.10 -5.62
C GLU A 450 -10.82 -9.39 -5.07
N ALA A 451 -12.07 -9.33 -4.62
CA ALA A 451 -12.82 -10.51 -4.23
C ALA A 451 -13.04 -11.47 -5.40
N THR A 452 -13.44 -10.95 -6.57
CA THR A 452 -13.68 -11.78 -7.77
C THR A 452 -12.40 -12.43 -8.28
N LYS A 453 -11.26 -11.73 -8.19
CA LYS A 453 -9.93 -12.30 -8.39
C LYS A 453 -9.71 -13.47 -7.44
N THR A 454 -9.86 -13.23 -6.14
CA THR A 454 -9.63 -14.23 -5.08
C THR A 454 -10.50 -15.47 -5.25
N MET A 455 -11.80 -15.29 -5.53
CA MET A 455 -12.74 -16.39 -5.78
C MET A 455 -12.38 -17.19 -7.04
N ASN A 456 -11.98 -16.53 -8.13
CA ASN A 456 -11.55 -17.22 -9.35
C ASN A 456 -10.23 -17.96 -9.19
N MET A 457 -9.33 -17.38 -8.40
CA MET A 457 -7.99 -17.90 -8.16
C MET A 457 -7.99 -19.09 -7.20
N LEU A 458 -8.73 -19.01 -6.09
CA LEU A 458 -8.66 -19.97 -4.97
C LEU A 458 -9.91 -20.82 -4.77
N GLY A 459 -11.09 -20.34 -5.19
CA GLY A 459 -12.35 -21.07 -5.06
C GLY A 459 -12.59 -21.65 -3.66
N VAL A 460 -12.78 -22.96 -3.58
CA VAL A 460 -13.09 -23.71 -2.35
C VAL A 460 -11.83 -24.40 -1.82
N ALA A 461 -10.83 -23.61 -1.42
CA ALA A 461 -9.50 -24.10 -1.06
C ALA A 461 -9.47 -25.01 0.18
N ASN A 462 -10.48 -24.95 1.05
CA ASN A 462 -10.63 -25.84 2.19
C ASN A 462 -11.24 -27.22 1.87
N SER A 463 -11.62 -27.48 0.61
CA SER A 463 -12.04 -28.82 0.16
C SER A 463 -10.84 -29.71 -0.15
N MET A 464 -11.04 -31.03 -0.23
CA MET A 464 -9.97 -31.96 -0.58
C MET A 464 -9.41 -31.66 -1.97
N VAL A 465 -10.30 -31.41 -2.94
CA VAL A 465 -9.90 -31.03 -4.30
C VAL A 465 -9.24 -29.65 -4.34
N GLY A 466 -9.76 -28.66 -3.62
CA GLY A 466 -9.16 -27.33 -3.57
C GLY A 466 -7.75 -27.36 -2.99
N ALA A 467 -7.56 -28.02 -1.86
CA ALA A 467 -6.23 -28.25 -1.29
C ALA A 467 -5.31 -28.98 -2.30
N ASN A 468 -5.88 -29.92 -3.07
CA ASN A 468 -5.14 -30.65 -4.08
C ASN A 468 -4.72 -29.82 -5.30
N ASP A 469 -5.58 -28.90 -5.77
CA ASP A 469 -5.27 -27.98 -6.86
C ASP A 469 -4.09 -27.05 -6.51
N PHE A 470 -3.82 -26.90 -5.21
CA PHE A 470 -2.68 -26.18 -4.66
C PHE A 470 -1.66 -27.09 -3.96
N ARG A 471 -1.54 -28.38 -4.36
CA ARG A 471 -0.57 -29.38 -3.83
C ARG A 471 0.87 -28.86 -3.66
N ASN A 472 1.25 -27.84 -4.42
CA ASN A 472 2.58 -27.21 -4.39
C ASN A 472 2.68 -26.01 -3.43
N ILE A 473 1.61 -25.68 -2.70
CA ILE A 473 1.42 -24.53 -1.79
C ILE A 473 1.05 -25.04 -0.39
N THR A 474 1.73 -26.08 0.08
CA THR A 474 1.61 -26.52 1.47
C THR A 474 2.31 -25.51 2.39
N GLY A 475 1.58 -25.06 3.41
CA GLY A 475 2.14 -24.24 4.50
C GLY A 475 1.29 -23.05 4.93
N ALA A 476 0.01 -23.28 5.29
CA ALA A 476 -0.88 -22.38 6.04
C ALA A 476 -2.37 -22.83 5.91
N VAL A 477 -2.63 -24.14 5.93
CA VAL A 477 -3.99 -24.70 5.69
C VAL A 477 -5.01 -24.22 6.73
N GLU A 478 -4.56 -23.76 7.89
CA GLU A 478 -5.43 -23.16 8.91
C GLU A 478 -6.11 -21.87 8.45
N PHE A 479 -5.64 -21.26 7.36
CA PHE A 479 -6.25 -20.08 6.73
C PHE A 479 -7.01 -20.42 5.43
N ALA A 480 -6.99 -21.68 4.98
CA ALA A 480 -7.76 -22.10 3.82
C ALA A 480 -9.27 -21.96 4.11
N SER A 481 -10.02 -21.50 3.11
CA SER A 481 -11.46 -21.27 3.24
C SER A 481 -12.20 -21.61 1.95
N ASP A 482 -13.53 -21.53 2.01
CA ASP A 482 -14.37 -21.36 0.84
C ASP A 482 -14.50 -19.87 0.56
N PHE A 483 -13.63 -19.35 -0.30
CA PHE A 483 -13.59 -17.94 -0.65
C PHE A 483 -14.85 -17.49 -1.40
N THR A 484 -15.66 -18.43 -1.90
CA THR A 484 -16.90 -18.13 -2.61
C THR A 484 -18.09 -17.88 -1.69
N LYS A 485 -17.92 -18.01 -0.36
CA LYS A 485 -18.91 -17.56 0.64
C LYS A 485 -19.31 -16.10 0.50
N ILE A 486 -18.44 -15.26 -0.06
CA ILE A 486 -18.74 -13.85 -0.40
C ILE A 486 -20.02 -13.74 -1.26
N LEU A 487 -20.32 -14.74 -2.09
CA LEU A 487 -21.54 -14.79 -2.91
C LEU A 487 -22.82 -14.90 -2.07
N GLU A 488 -22.76 -15.49 -0.87
CA GLU A 488 -23.90 -15.60 0.04
C GLU A 488 -24.34 -14.21 0.55
N GLU A 489 -23.38 -13.27 0.59
CA GLU A 489 -23.55 -11.92 1.10
C GLU A 489 -23.82 -10.86 0.01
N VAL A 490 -24.09 -11.26 -1.24
CA VAL A 490 -24.31 -10.32 -2.36
C VAL A 490 -25.46 -9.35 -2.13
N GLU A 491 -26.47 -9.75 -1.35
CA GLU A 491 -27.59 -8.88 -0.98
C GLU A 491 -27.12 -7.73 -0.08
N GLY A 492 -26.12 -7.98 0.78
CA GLY A 492 -25.47 -6.96 1.58
C GLY A 492 -24.69 -5.95 0.73
N PHE A 493 -24.02 -6.42 -0.32
CA PHE A 493 -23.38 -5.53 -1.31
C PHE A 493 -24.41 -4.64 -2.02
N ASP A 494 -25.51 -5.23 -2.51
CA ASP A 494 -26.58 -4.49 -3.17
C ASP A 494 -27.17 -3.42 -2.24
N ASN A 495 -27.44 -3.76 -0.98
CA ASN A 495 -27.97 -2.83 0.02
C ASN A 495 -26.95 -1.74 0.38
N LEU A 496 -25.65 -2.05 0.43
CA LEU A 496 -24.59 -1.08 0.66
C LEU A 496 -24.53 -0.07 -0.50
N VAL A 497 -24.51 -0.54 -1.75
CA VAL A 497 -24.51 0.33 -2.94
C VAL A 497 -25.77 1.19 -2.98
N GLU A 498 -26.95 0.61 -2.76
CA GLU A 498 -28.23 1.34 -2.69
C GLU A 498 -28.17 2.47 -1.64
N PHE A 499 -27.61 2.18 -0.46
CA PHE A 499 -27.47 3.17 0.59
C PHE A 499 -26.55 4.33 0.22
N ILE A 500 -25.34 4.04 -0.27
CA ILE A 500 -24.32 5.05 -0.56
C ILE A 500 -24.65 5.87 -1.82
N GLU A 501 -25.43 5.33 -2.76
CA GLU A 501 -25.88 6.02 -3.97
C GLU A 501 -27.18 6.80 -3.79
N SER A 502 -27.93 6.57 -2.71
CA SER A 502 -29.19 7.28 -2.52
C SER A 502 -28.96 8.80 -2.49
N SER A 503 -29.82 9.55 -3.19
CA SER A 503 -29.67 11.01 -3.30
C SER A 503 -29.67 11.70 -1.92
N ALA A 504 -30.39 11.13 -0.94
CA ALA A 504 -30.40 11.61 0.43
C ALA A 504 -29.05 11.41 1.13
N THR A 505 -28.44 10.22 1.00
CA THR A 505 -27.12 9.91 1.57
C THR A 505 -26.03 10.77 0.94
N LEU A 506 -26.02 10.89 -0.40
CA LEU A 506 -25.07 11.73 -1.13
C LEU A 506 -25.15 13.20 -0.71
N LYS A 507 -26.38 13.73 -0.55
CA LYS A 507 -26.58 15.11 -0.07
C LYS A 507 -26.05 15.32 1.34
N LYS A 508 -26.34 14.41 2.28
CA LYS A 508 -25.83 14.48 3.66
C LYS A 508 -24.30 14.43 3.70
N LYS A 509 -23.71 13.47 2.99
CA LYS A 509 -22.25 13.34 2.88
C LYS A 509 -21.59 14.59 2.29
N LYS A 510 -22.17 15.18 1.23
CA LYS A 510 -21.67 16.42 0.64
C LYS A 510 -21.68 17.59 1.63
N ASN A 511 -22.74 17.72 2.44
CA ASN A 511 -22.84 18.75 3.47
C ASN A 511 -21.77 18.56 4.56
N ILE A 512 -21.62 17.33 5.07
CA ILE A 512 -20.58 16.99 6.06
C ILE A 512 -19.20 17.39 5.55
N ILE A 513 -18.84 16.94 4.33
CA ILE A 513 -17.54 17.25 3.71
C ILE A 513 -17.38 18.76 3.52
N SER A 514 -18.45 19.47 3.15
CA SER A 514 -18.39 20.93 2.97
C SER A 514 -18.07 21.65 4.29
N ILE A 515 -18.68 21.27 5.40
CA ILE A 515 -18.38 21.83 6.72
C ILE A 515 -16.98 21.41 7.17
N GLY A 516 -16.62 20.14 7.00
CA GLY A 516 -15.28 19.64 7.29
C GLY A 516 -14.16 20.39 6.58
N LYS A 517 -14.37 20.78 5.31
CA LYS A 517 -13.41 21.62 4.58
C LYS A 517 -13.28 23.03 5.15
N LYS A 518 -14.35 23.62 5.67
CA LYS A 518 -14.30 24.92 6.36
C LYS A 518 -13.50 24.81 7.66
N ILE A 519 -13.75 23.76 8.43
CA ILE A 519 -13.01 23.45 9.66
C ILE A 519 -11.51 23.32 9.35
N ALA A 520 -11.14 22.53 8.35
CA ALA A 520 -9.73 22.37 7.96
C ALA A 520 -9.08 23.71 7.56
N ALA A 521 -9.79 24.54 6.78
CA ALA A 521 -9.29 25.86 6.39
C ALA A 521 -9.03 26.78 7.59
N LEU A 522 -9.89 26.76 8.61
CA LEU A 522 -9.72 27.56 9.84
C LEU A 522 -8.56 27.05 10.72
N ARG A 523 -8.34 25.73 10.78
CA ARG A 523 -7.18 25.15 11.50
C ARG A 523 -5.84 25.50 10.85
N ASP A 524 -5.82 25.68 9.53
CA ASP A 524 -4.62 26.04 8.78
C ASP A 524 -4.28 27.55 8.89
N THR A 525 -5.25 28.39 9.30
CA THR A 525 -5.06 29.83 9.53
C THR A 525 -4.70 30.19 10.98
N THR A 526 -4.76 29.24 11.91
CA THR A 526 -4.40 29.47 13.32
C THR A 526 -2.88 29.67 13.45
N PRO A 527 -2.38 30.65 14.25
CA PRO A 527 -0.95 31.04 14.31
C PRO A 527 0.04 29.92 14.64
N GLU A 528 -0.44 28.80 15.21
CA GLU A 528 0.38 27.60 15.46
C GLU A 528 1.00 26.98 14.20
N GLN A 529 0.47 27.27 13.00
CA GLN A 529 1.05 26.81 11.73
C GLN A 529 1.80 27.90 10.93
N GLU A 530 1.55 29.19 11.18
CA GLU A 530 2.22 30.28 10.44
C GLU A 530 3.69 30.48 10.80
N ASN A 531 4.11 30.12 12.02
CA ASN A 531 5.53 30.15 12.42
C ASN A 531 6.42 29.19 11.61
N ALA A 532 5.84 28.26 10.84
CA ALA A 532 6.57 27.43 9.88
C ALA A 532 6.70 28.06 8.49
N ARG A 533 5.81 28.97 8.09
CA ARG A 533 5.84 29.63 6.77
C ARG A 533 6.79 30.83 6.71
N SER A 534 7.00 31.55 7.82
CA SER A 534 7.89 32.71 7.86
C SER A 534 9.38 32.36 7.63
N ASN A 535 9.77 31.10 7.85
CA ASN A 535 11.13 30.60 7.59
C ASN A 535 11.34 30.01 6.17
N LEU A 536 10.29 29.92 5.34
CA LEU A 536 10.38 29.40 3.96
C LEU A 536 10.64 30.49 2.91
N VAL A 537 10.42 31.77 3.24
CA VAL A 537 10.55 32.89 2.27
C VAL A 537 11.96 33.53 2.28
N SER A 538 12.82 33.24 3.26
CA SER A 538 14.17 33.84 3.36
C SER A 538 15.30 33.02 2.70
N GLY A 539 14.98 31.94 1.98
CA GLY A 539 15.97 30.97 1.48
C GLY A 539 16.21 30.92 -0.04
N LEU A 540 15.72 31.87 -0.84
CA LEU A 540 15.99 31.89 -2.29
C LEU A 540 17.20 32.79 -2.61
N PRO A 541 18.25 32.28 -3.29
CA PRO A 541 19.36 33.12 -3.72
C PRO A 541 18.90 34.09 -4.82
N SER A 542 19.18 35.37 -4.61
CA SER A 542 19.03 36.45 -5.59
C SER A 542 19.94 36.20 -6.80
N SER A 543 19.39 35.56 -7.84
CA SER A 543 20.06 35.48 -9.14
C SER A 543 19.80 36.75 -9.94
N ASN A 544 20.85 37.56 -10.11
CA ASN A 544 20.92 38.62 -11.11
C ASN A 544 20.67 38.01 -12.51
N ARG A 545 19.49 38.25 -13.07
CA ARG A 545 19.26 38.12 -14.52
C ARG A 545 18.86 39.48 -15.08
N ASN A 546 19.82 40.09 -15.77
CA ASN A 546 19.55 41.13 -16.77
C ASN A 546 18.56 40.57 -17.80
N MET A 547 17.36 41.13 -17.83
CA MET A 547 16.39 40.89 -18.90
C MET A 547 16.15 42.19 -19.66
N SER A 548 16.52 42.16 -20.94
CA SER A 548 16.38 43.24 -21.89
C SER A 548 14.92 43.56 -22.18
N THR A 549 14.68 44.84 -22.43
CA THR A 549 13.46 45.47 -22.94
C THR A 549 12.84 44.79 -24.15
N LYS A 550 11.75 44.05 -23.94
CA LYS A 550 10.62 43.88 -24.89
C LYS A 550 9.54 43.04 -24.23
N GLU A 551 8.51 43.68 -23.68
CA GLU A 551 7.13 43.18 -23.58
C GLU A 551 6.26 44.20 -22.82
N LYS A 552 5.97 45.32 -23.49
CA LYS A 552 4.82 46.18 -23.19
C LYS A 552 3.80 45.99 -24.31
N LYS A 553 2.84 45.09 -24.11
CA LYS A 553 1.48 45.17 -24.68
C LYS A 553 0.61 44.05 -24.09
N PHE A 554 -0.65 44.40 -23.86
CA PHE A 554 -1.75 43.60 -23.28
C PHE A 554 -1.97 43.67 -21.76
N LYS A 555 -2.36 44.87 -21.30
CA LYS A 555 -3.45 45.04 -20.33
C LYS A 555 -4.57 45.84 -20.99
N LYS A 556 -5.70 45.20 -21.29
CA LYS A 556 -7.02 45.84 -21.44
C LYS A 556 -8.07 44.73 -21.51
N VAL A 557 -8.76 44.49 -20.40
CA VAL A 557 -10.22 44.32 -20.21
C VAL A 557 -10.40 43.84 -18.75
N PHE A 558 -11.43 44.37 -18.08
CA PHE A 558 -11.80 44.26 -16.66
C PHE A 558 -11.22 45.35 -15.74
N GLY A 559 -12.01 46.43 -15.57
CA GLY A 559 -12.10 47.19 -14.32
C GLY A 559 -13.00 46.44 -13.32
N SER A 560 -13.23 46.86 -12.09
CA SER A 560 -12.81 48.05 -11.32
C SER A 560 -13.33 47.83 -9.90
N VAL A 561 -12.46 47.81 -8.87
CA VAL A 561 -12.82 48.08 -7.46
C VAL A 561 -11.56 48.67 -6.77
N PRO A 562 -11.66 49.75 -5.98
CA PRO A 562 -10.53 50.64 -5.71
C PRO A 562 -9.60 50.17 -4.59
N SER A 563 -8.30 50.39 -4.79
CA SER A 563 -7.30 50.41 -3.72
C SER A 563 -7.42 51.72 -2.95
N MET A 564 -7.50 51.66 -1.63
CA MET A 564 -7.17 52.78 -0.75
C MET A 564 -5.99 52.42 0.12
N ALA A 565 -4.81 52.86 -0.31
CA ALA A 565 -3.74 53.22 0.58
C ALA A 565 -3.73 54.75 0.64
N SER A 566 -4.16 55.33 1.76
CA SER A 566 -3.71 56.66 2.16
C SER A 566 -3.87 56.87 3.65
N LEU A 567 -2.83 57.47 4.22
CA LEU A 567 -2.73 58.16 5.51
C LEU A 567 -2.30 57.31 6.72
N ALA A 568 -0.99 57.32 6.92
CA ALA A 568 -0.37 57.27 8.23
C ALA A 568 -0.72 58.54 9.03
N THR A 569 -1.17 58.35 10.27
CA THR A 569 -0.62 58.90 11.53
C THR A 569 -1.68 58.76 12.61
N LEU A 570 -1.42 57.92 13.63
CA LEU A 570 -1.68 58.18 15.06
C LEU A 570 -1.31 56.92 15.85
N ASP A 571 -0.47 57.15 16.86
CA ASP A 571 0.02 56.17 17.83
C ASP A 571 -1.09 55.58 18.72
N SER A 572 -0.72 54.45 19.35
CA SER A 572 -1.32 53.77 20.51
C SER A 572 -2.74 53.20 20.39
N ASP A 573 -2.82 51.88 20.17
CA ASP A 573 -3.67 50.91 20.89
C ASP A 573 -3.91 49.65 20.03
N ILE A 574 -2.86 48.85 19.82
CA ILE A 574 -2.95 47.51 19.21
C ILE A 574 -2.39 46.51 20.22
N SER A 575 -3.19 46.19 21.24
CA SER A 575 -2.96 45.00 22.08
C SER A 575 -4.25 44.36 22.57
N SER A 576 -5.42 44.81 22.11
CA SER A 576 -6.74 44.26 22.47
C SER A 576 -7.55 43.75 21.28
N SER A 577 -7.13 43.98 20.03
CA SER A 577 -7.86 43.52 18.84
C SER A 577 -7.41 42.16 18.31
N GLU A 578 -6.18 41.72 18.60
CA GLU A 578 -5.70 40.39 18.20
C GLU A 578 -6.33 39.29 19.07
N SER A 579 -6.45 39.50 20.39
CA SER A 579 -7.05 38.53 21.31
C SER A 579 -8.54 38.30 21.06
N ASP A 580 -9.29 39.36 20.71
CA ASP A 580 -10.72 39.24 20.40
C ASP A 580 -10.93 38.48 19.07
N SER A 581 -10.04 38.66 18.10
CA SER A 581 -10.11 37.97 16.80
C SER A 581 -9.71 36.50 16.86
N GLU A 582 -8.76 36.13 17.73
CA GLU A 582 -8.40 34.72 17.98
C GLU A 582 -9.50 33.98 18.76
N GLN A 583 -10.12 34.65 19.72
CA GLN A 583 -11.25 34.11 20.47
C GLN A 583 -12.46 33.87 19.55
N GLU A 584 -12.81 34.83 18.68
CA GLU A 584 -13.90 34.71 17.71
C GLU A 584 -13.66 33.56 16.70
N GLN A 585 -12.41 33.39 16.22
CA GLN A 585 -12.04 32.27 15.34
C GLN A 585 -12.13 30.91 16.03
N ASN A 586 -11.75 30.82 17.31
CA ASN A 586 -11.86 29.59 18.10
C ASN A 586 -13.34 29.22 18.35
N ASP A 587 -14.18 30.21 18.69
CA ASP A 587 -15.62 30.02 18.86
C ASP A 587 -16.28 29.54 17.55
N ASP A 588 -15.89 30.13 16.40
CA ASP A 588 -16.34 29.70 15.06
C ASP A 588 -15.89 28.26 14.72
N LEU A 589 -14.65 27.89 15.07
CA LEU A 589 -14.13 26.55 14.84
C LEU A 589 -14.90 25.51 15.67
N GLU A 590 -15.13 25.78 16.95
CA GLU A 590 -15.92 24.91 17.83
C GLU A 590 -17.36 24.75 17.34
N ALA A 591 -18.01 25.85 16.93
CA ALA A 591 -19.36 25.83 16.39
C ALA A 591 -19.46 24.96 15.12
N LEU A 592 -18.52 25.10 14.19
CA LEU A 592 -18.47 24.27 12.97
C LEU A 592 -18.17 22.80 13.30
N MET A 593 -17.29 22.52 14.25
CA MET A 593 -17.01 21.15 14.71
C MET A 593 -18.27 20.49 15.28
N GLN A 594 -19.04 21.21 16.08
CA GLN A 594 -20.31 20.73 16.62
C GLN A 594 -21.37 20.52 15.53
N GLU A 595 -21.47 21.45 14.56
CA GLU A 595 -22.35 21.30 13.39
C GLU A 595 -22.00 20.03 12.60
N ARG A 596 -20.70 19.79 12.33
CA ARG A 596 -20.24 18.58 11.63
C ARG A 596 -20.62 17.31 12.40
N LYS A 597 -20.40 17.28 13.72
CA LYS A 597 -20.76 16.14 14.58
C LYS A 597 -22.26 15.84 14.49
N GLU A 598 -23.11 16.85 14.54
CA GLU A 598 -24.57 16.68 14.40
C GLU A 598 -24.97 16.22 12.98
N LEU A 599 -24.35 16.75 11.92
CA LEU A 599 -24.58 16.28 10.55
C LEU A 599 -24.17 14.80 10.38
N MET A 600 -23.05 14.38 10.97
CA MET A 600 -22.60 12.99 10.94
C MET A 600 -23.55 12.07 11.72
N LYS A 601 -24.04 12.50 12.89
CA LYS A 601 -25.06 11.78 13.64
C LYS A 601 -26.34 11.55 12.82
N ASN A 602 -26.80 12.59 12.12
CA ASN A 602 -27.97 12.50 11.23
C ASN A 602 -27.72 11.61 9.99
N PHE A 603 -26.47 11.55 9.50
CA PHE A 603 -26.06 10.59 8.48
C PHE A 603 -26.18 9.15 9.01
N ARG A 604 -25.55 8.84 10.15
CA ARG A 604 -25.55 7.50 10.78
C ARG A 604 -26.96 7.04 11.13
N ALA A 605 -27.81 7.93 11.63
CA ALA A 605 -29.23 7.64 11.89
C ALA A 605 -29.96 7.10 10.64
N SER A 606 -29.54 7.49 9.44
CA SER A 606 -30.13 6.98 8.18
C SER A 606 -29.85 5.50 7.97
N PHE A 607 -28.67 5.04 8.37
CA PHE A 607 -28.32 3.62 8.38
C PHE A 607 -29.11 2.89 9.48
N TYR A 608 -29.11 3.41 10.70
CA TYR A 608 -29.81 2.77 11.83
C TYR A 608 -31.34 2.68 11.68
N ASN A 609 -31.95 3.61 10.93
CA ASN A 609 -33.38 3.61 10.61
C ASN A 609 -33.79 2.58 9.54
N MET A 610 -32.84 1.91 8.89
CA MET A 610 -33.16 0.78 8.01
C MET A 610 -33.70 -0.41 8.82
N SER A 611 -34.38 -1.34 8.13
CA SER A 611 -34.74 -2.61 8.73
C SER A 611 -33.51 -3.37 9.23
N THR A 612 -33.65 -4.08 10.34
CA THR A 612 -32.58 -4.91 10.93
C THR A 612 -31.97 -5.84 9.88
N GLN A 613 -32.79 -6.51 9.07
CA GLN A 613 -32.34 -7.37 7.98
C GLN A 613 -31.39 -6.67 6.98
N LYS A 614 -31.68 -5.42 6.57
CA LYS A 614 -30.80 -4.69 5.64
C LYS A 614 -29.48 -4.32 6.29
N LYS A 615 -29.52 -3.81 7.53
CA LYS A 615 -28.32 -3.42 8.30
C LYS A 615 -27.40 -4.62 8.50
N ASP A 616 -27.96 -5.73 8.98
CA ASP A 616 -27.21 -6.95 9.25
C ASP A 616 -26.59 -7.51 7.96
N SER A 617 -27.31 -7.45 6.83
CA SER A 617 -26.76 -7.88 5.54
C SER A 617 -25.55 -7.04 5.09
N ILE A 618 -25.57 -5.71 5.30
CA ILE A 618 -24.44 -4.83 4.97
C ILE A 618 -23.22 -5.16 5.84
N LEU A 619 -23.41 -5.27 7.15
CA LEU A 619 -22.33 -5.59 8.09
C LEU A 619 -21.77 -7.00 7.88
N SER A 620 -22.64 -7.97 7.58
CA SER A 620 -22.26 -9.35 7.25
C SER A 620 -21.45 -9.42 5.96
N PHE A 621 -21.85 -8.66 4.92
CA PHE A 621 -21.07 -8.54 3.69
C PHE A 621 -19.68 -7.96 3.95
N LEU A 622 -19.58 -6.82 4.64
CA LEU A 622 -18.30 -6.17 4.94
C LEU A 622 -17.39 -7.07 5.78
N THR A 623 -17.95 -7.73 6.78
CA THR A 623 -17.25 -8.71 7.62
C THR A 623 -16.71 -9.87 6.79
N THR A 624 -17.58 -10.50 5.99
CA THR A 624 -17.24 -11.71 5.24
C THR A 624 -16.21 -11.40 4.16
N ILE A 625 -16.40 -10.35 3.37
CA ILE A 625 -15.46 -10.00 2.30
C ILE A 625 -14.07 -9.66 2.86
N ASN A 626 -14.01 -8.95 4.00
CA ASN A 626 -12.74 -8.64 4.66
C ASN A 626 -12.06 -9.91 5.16
N ARG A 627 -12.78 -10.76 5.90
CA ARG A 627 -12.25 -12.02 6.44
C ARG A 627 -11.72 -12.93 5.35
N GLU A 628 -12.50 -13.18 4.31
CA GLU A 628 -12.14 -14.15 3.28
C GLU A 628 -10.94 -13.68 2.44
N ILE A 629 -10.84 -12.40 2.10
CA ILE A 629 -9.66 -11.87 1.37
C ILE A 629 -8.41 -11.86 2.26
N VAL A 630 -8.54 -11.51 3.55
CA VAL A 630 -7.42 -11.56 4.50
C VAL A 630 -6.92 -12.99 4.69
N CYS A 631 -7.82 -13.95 4.88
CA CYS A 631 -7.49 -15.38 4.99
C CYS A 631 -6.78 -15.89 3.73
N ALA A 632 -7.25 -15.47 2.53
CA ALA A 632 -6.59 -15.81 1.28
C ALA A 632 -5.12 -15.40 1.32
N LYS A 633 -4.83 -14.13 1.66
CA LYS A 633 -3.45 -13.64 1.78
C LYS A 633 -2.65 -14.37 2.86
N ALA A 634 -3.26 -14.67 4.00
CA ALA A 634 -2.60 -15.39 5.10
C ALA A 634 -2.07 -16.76 4.64
N MET A 635 -2.76 -17.47 3.74
CA MET A 635 -2.32 -18.76 3.20
C MET A 635 -0.90 -18.73 2.59
N PHE A 636 -0.40 -17.56 2.18
CA PHE A 636 0.90 -17.44 1.54
C PHE A 636 1.88 -16.62 2.37
N LEU A 637 1.39 -15.56 3.01
CA LEU A 637 2.22 -14.61 3.74
C LEU A 637 2.54 -15.06 5.16
N ALA A 638 1.69 -15.92 5.76
CA ALA A 638 1.84 -16.34 7.14
C ALA A 638 3.18 -16.97 7.43
N TYR A 639 3.73 -17.77 6.52
CA TYR A 639 4.98 -18.49 6.75
C TYR A 639 5.91 -18.45 5.54
N SER A 640 5.44 -18.87 4.37
CA SER A 640 6.33 -19.23 3.25
C SER A 640 6.81 -18.05 2.40
N ASP A 641 6.01 -16.98 2.27
CA ASP A 641 6.37 -15.85 1.38
C ASP A 641 6.01 -14.46 1.94
N PRO A 642 6.51 -14.08 3.13
CA PRO A 642 6.13 -12.84 3.80
C PRO A 642 6.62 -11.55 3.12
N PHE A 643 7.40 -11.67 2.05
CA PHE A 643 7.92 -10.54 1.26
C PHE A 643 7.38 -10.52 -0.17
N GLU A 644 6.45 -11.41 -0.51
CA GLU A 644 5.78 -11.50 -1.82
C GLU A 644 6.77 -11.64 -2.99
N LYS A 645 7.67 -12.62 -2.93
CA LYS A 645 8.70 -12.88 -3.96
C LYS A 645 8.64 -14.28 -4.57
N TYR A 646 7.74 -15.13 -4.09
CA TYR A 646 7.61 -16.53 -4.43
C TYR A 646 6.13 -16.87 -4.70
N ARG A 647 5.50 -17.72 -3.87
CA ARG A 647 4.14 -18.22 -4.11
C ARG A 647 3.08 -17.12 -4.01
N ALA A 648 3.31 -16.08 -3.22
CA ALA A 648 2.37 -14.97 -3.10
C ALA A 648 2.30 -14.11 -4.39
N LEU A 649 3.19 -14.32 -5.36
CA LEU A 649 2.96 -13.79 -6.72
C LEU A 649 1.64 -14.31 -7.31
N LEU A 650 1.05 -15.38 -6.79
CA LEU A 650 -0.28 -15.82 -7.20
C LEU A 650 -1.34 -14.72 -7.04
N PHE A 651 -1.22 -13.82 -6.06
CA PHE A 651 -2.15 -12.68 -5.89
C PHE A 651 -2.16 -11.67 -7.02
N GLU A 652 -1.20 -11.77 -7.93
CA GLU A 652 -1.12 -10.96 -9.14
C GLU A 652 -2.01 -11.48 -10.28
N TYR A 653 -2.85 -12.49 -10.03
CA TYR A 653 -3.84 -12.94 -10.99
C TYR A 653 -4.66 -11.76 -11.51
N ALA A 654 -4.81 -11.65 -12.83
CA ALA A 654 -5.43 -10.54 -13.56
C ALA A 654 -4.71 -9.16 -13.45
N HIS A 655 -3.65 -9.01 -12.65
CA HIS A 655 -2.96 -7.73 -12.49
C HIS A 655 -2.11 -7.34 -13.71
N THR A 656 -1.74 -8.30 -14.57
CA THR A 656 -0.93 -8.02 -15.78
C THR A 656 -1.67 -7.02 -16.69
N LEU A 657 -2.88 -7.36 -17.14
CA LEU A 657 -3.73 -6.43 -17.88
C LEU A 657 -4.38 -5.37 -16.97
N GLY A 658 -4.69 -5.70 -15.72
CA GLY A 658 -5.27 -4.78 -14.74
C GLY A 658 -4.40 -3.54 -14.50
N HIS A 659 -3.09 -3.72 -14.26
CA HIS A 659 -2.13 -2.62 -14.15
C HIS A 659 -1.96 -1.87 -15.48
N GLY A 660 -2.02 -2.57 -16.61
CA GLY A 660 -1.96 -1.96 -17.92
C GLY A 660 -3.11 -0.98 -18.18
N VAL A 661 -4.35 -1.39 -17.93
CA VAL A 661 -5.52 -0.50 -18.07
C VAL A 661 -5.55 0.59 -17.00
N GLU A 662 -5.09 0.30 -15.78
CA GLU A 662 -4.98 1.32 -14.73
C GLU A 662 -3.98 2.43 -15.11
N ALA A 663 -2.82 2.07 -15.63
CA ALA A 663 -1.83 3.04 -16.10
C ALA A 663 -2.36 3.86 -17.28
N PHE A 664 -3.01 3.22 -18.25
CA PHE A 664 -3.68 3.89 -19.36
C PHE A 664 -4.72 4.90 -18.87
N ALA A 665 -5.60 4.50 -17.94
CA ALA A 665 -6.67 5.34 -17.44
C ALA A 665 -6.12 6.57 -16.71
N ASN A 666 -5.05 6.42 -15.90
CA ASN A 666 -4.39 7.54 -15.24
C ASN A 666 -3.80 8.55 -16.23
N ASP A 667 -3.15 8.07 -17.31
CA ASP A 667 -2.65 8.92 -18.38
C ASP A 667 -3.80 9.62 -19.13
N LEU A 668 -4.93 8.94 -19.32
CA LEU A 668 -6.13 9.51 -19.91
C LEU A 668 -6.73 10.62 -19.04
N TYR A 669 -6.80 10.44 -17.71
CA TYR A 669 -7.27 11.48 -16.78
C TYR A 669 -6.35 12.70 -16.76
N LEU A 670 -5.04 12.51 -16.92
CA LEU A 670 -4.09 13.62 -17.09
C LEU A 670 -4.32 14.35 -18.41
N LYS A 671 -4.57 13.62 -19.50
CA LYS A 671 -4.93 14.21 -20.81
C LYS A 671 -6.23 15.00 -20.72
N ALA A 672 -7.27 14.46 -20.09
CA ALA A 672 -8.56 15.12 -19.87
C ALA A 672 -8.38 16.48 -19.18
N ARG A 673 -7.66 16.48 -18.05
CA ARG A 673 -7.37 17.70 -17.29
C ARG A 673 -6.61 18.76 -18.11
N LYS A 674 -5.63 18.33 -18.92
CA LYS A 674 -4.88 19.23 -19.80
C LYS A 674 -5.74 19.82 -20.92
N CYS A 675 -6.72 19.05 -21.41
CA CYS A 675 -7.66 19.49 -22.43
C CYS A 675 -8.87 20.26 -21.85
N GLY A 676 -9.01 20.36 -20.52
CA GLY A 676 -10.18 20.96 -19.88
C GLY A 676 -11.46 20.12 -20.05
N VAL A 677 -11.32 18.81 -20.24
CA VAL A 677 -12.42 17.85 -20.33
C VAL A 677 -12.76 17.35 -18.93
N ASP A 678 -14.04 17.45 -18.55
CA ASP A 678 -14.54 16.95 -17.27
C ASP A 678 -14.62 15.43 -17.29
N ILE A 679 -14.08 14.79 -16.26
CA ILE A 679 -14.11 13.33 -16.13
C ILE A 679 -15.38 12.94 -15.36
N ALA A 680 -16.30 12.27 -16.05
CA ALA A 680 -17.48 11.70 -15.40
C ALA A 680 -17.09 10.73 -14.27
N PRO A 681 -17.74 10.76 -13.08
CA PRO A 681 -17.45 9.84 -11.98
C PRO A 681 -17.49 8.36 -12.39
N GLU A 682 -18.37 8.02 -13.34
CA GLU A 682 -18.57 6.68 -13.88
C GLU A 682 -17.42 6.24 -14.79
N ALA A 683 -16.59 7.15 -15.30
CA ALA A 683 -15.39 6.86 -16.07
C ALA A 683 -14.18 6.59 -15.18
N LEU A 684 -14.21 7.03 -13.91
CA LEU A 684 -13.13 6.77 -12.96
C LEU A 684 -13.05 5.27 -12.63
N ARG A 685 -11.87 4.71 -12.82
CA ARG A 685 -11.53 3.32 -12.47
C ARG A 685 -10.45 3.32 -11.40
N LEU A 686 -10.80 2.79 -10.23
CA LEU A 686 -9.83 2.48 -9.18
C LEU A 686 -9.13 1.15 -9.48
N HIS A 687 -8.00 0.91 -8.81
CA HIS A 687 -7.18 -0.29 -8.97
C HIS A 687 -7.99 -1.59 -9.02
N GLY A 688 -8.79 -1.88 -7.99
CA GLY A 688 -9.59 -3.11 -7.94
C GLY A 688 -10.67 -3.20 -9.03
N GLN A 689 -11.17 -2.07 -9.57
CA GLN A 689 -12.09 -2.10 -10.71
C GLN A 689 -11.37 -2.51 -12.00
N CYS A 690 -10.15 -2.01 -12.20
CA CYS A 690 -9.28 -2.44 -13.29
C CYS A 690 -8.95 -3.94 -13.19
N VAL A 691 -8.65 -4.43 -11.99
CA VAL A 691 -8.43 -5.86 -11.73
C VAL A 691 -9.70 -6.67 -12.01
N GLY A 692 -10.87 -6.24 -11.53
CA GLY A 692 -12.14 -6.92 -11.78
C GLY A 692 -12.52 -7.00 -13.27
N MET A 693 -12.22 -5.96 -14.07
CA MET A 693 -12.34 -6.01 -15.53
C MET A 693 -11.34 -7.03 -16.13
N ALA A 694 -10.09 -6.98 -15.68
CA ALA A 694 -9.05 -7.88 -16.18
C ALA A 694 -9.25 -9.34 -15.82
N VAL A 695 -10.00 -9.65 -14.74
CA VAL A 695 -10.44 -11.02 -14.44
C VAL A 695 -11.23 -11.58 -15.63
N LEU A 696 -12.20 -10.84 -16.18
CA LEU A 696 -12.98 -11.26 -17.34
C LEU A 696 -12.08 -11.58 -18.54
N TRP A 697 -11.06 -10.75 -18.76
CA TRP A 697 -10.10 -10.87 -19.85
C TRP A 697 -9.17 -12.09 -19.68
N ALA A 698 -8.69 -12.35 -18.47
CA ALA A 698 -7.91 -13.56 -18.15
C ALA A 698 -8.73 -14.83 -18.39
N GLY A 699 -10.02 -14.82 -18.05
CA GLY A 699 -10.94 -15.91 -18.39
C GLY A 699 -11.13 -16.10 -19.90
N GLU A 700 -11.20 -15.01 -20.68
CA GLU A 700 -11.28 -15.11 -22.16
C GLU A 700 -9.99 -15.63 -22.78
N MET A 701 -8.82 -15.19 -22.30
CA MET A 701 -7.53 -15.74 -22.72
C MET A 701 -7.44 -17.24 -22.41
N SER A 702 -7.88 -17.66 -21.23
CA SER A 702 -7.93 -19.07 -20.83
C SER A 702 -8.85 -19.90 -21.74
N LYS A 703 -9.97 -19.33 -22.18
CA LYS A 703 -10.90 -19.94 -23.14
C LYS A 703 -10.30 -20.03 -24.54
N ASN A 704 -9.61 -18.99 -25.01
CA ASN A 704 -8.93 -18.99 -26.31
C ASN A 704 -7.84 -20.07 -26.38
N LEU A 705 -7.20 -20.38 -25.24
CA LEU A 705 -6.26 -21.50 -25.09
C LEU A 705 -6.93 -22.89 -24.98
N GLY A 706 -8.26 -22.95 -24.96
CA GLY A 706 -9.01 -24.19 -24.73
C GLY A 706 -8.85 -24.77 -23.32
N LYS A 707 -8.36 -23.97 -22.36
CA LYS A 707 -8.12 -24.39 -20.96
C LYS A 707 -9.32 -24.14 -20.06
N LEU A 708 -10.18 -23.18 -20.41
CA LEU A 708 -11.38 -22.85 -19.66
C LEU A 708 -12.60 -22.80 -20.59
N THR A 709 -13.43 -23.83 -20.56
CA THR A 709 -14.58 -23.99 -21.47
C THR A 709 -15.84 -24.42 -20.72
N GLY A 710 -17.00 -24.33 -21.39
CA GLY A 710 -18.27 -24.83 -20.84
C GLY A 710 -18.64 -24.18 -19.51
N GLU A 711 -19.09 -24.99 -18.56
CA GLU A 711 -19.57 -24.51 -17.26
C GLU A 711 -18.49 -23.79 -16.46
N GLY A 712 -17.22 -24.23 -16.52
CA GLY A 712 -16.13 -23.57 -15.81
C GLY A 712 -15.90 -22.13 -16.27
N TYR A 713 -15.99 -21.88 -17.58
CA TYR A 713 -15.94 -20.53 -18.14
C TYR A 713 -17.15 -19.70 -17.70
N THR A 714 -18.36 -20.27 -17.75
CA THR A 714 -19.58 -19.59 -17.27
C THR A 714 -19.44 -19.19 -15.81
N LEU A 715 -19.00 -20.09 -14.93
CA LEU A 715 -18.78 -19.80 -13.51
C LEU A 715 -17.73 -18.72 -13.31
N HIS A 716 -16.61 -18.79 -14.03
CA HIS A 716 -15.55 -17.80 -13.94
C HIS A 716 -16.03 -16.39 -14.28
N GLN A 717 -16.69 -16.24 -15.44
CA GLN A 717 -17.23 -14.96 -15.90
C GLN A 717 -18.40 -14.47 -15.02
N SER A 718 -19.11 -15.37 -14.35
CA SER A 718 -20.28 -15.01 -13.54
C SER A 718 -19.94 -14.18 -12.31
N PHE A 719 -18.75 -14.31 -11.71
CA PHE A 719 -18.43 -13.53 -10.50
C PHE A 719 -18.39 -12.02 -10.80
N PRO A 720 -17.56 -11.50 -11.74
CA PRO A 720 -17.57 -10.05 -11.99
C PRO A 720 -18.91 -9.57 -12.55
N TYR A 721 -19.56 -10.35 -13.42
CA TYR A 721 -20.86 -9.98 -14.00
C TYR A 721 -22.01 -9.94 -13.00
N LEU A 722 -21.97 -10.74 -11.93
CA LEU A 722 -22.94 -10.65 -10.84
C LEU A 722 -22.83 -9.29 -10.13
N PHE A 723 -21.63 -8.89 -9.74
CA PHE A 723 -21.39 -7.61 -9.09
C PHE A 723 -21.56 -6.42 -10.06
N ASN A 724 -21.33 -6.62 -11.36
CA ASN A 724 -21.54 -5.58 -12.37
C ASN A 724 -23.02 -5.18 -12.55
N ARG A 725 -23.97 -5.87 -11.91
CA ARG A 725 -25.36 -5.41 -11.80
C ARG A 725 -25.48 -4.01 -11.17
N ASN A 726 -24.46 -3.58 -10.43
CA ASN A 726 -24.32 -2.22 -9.87
C ASN A 726 -23.30 -1.33 -10.63
N ASN A 727 -22.89 -1.72 -11.84
CA ASN A 727 -22.06 -0.95 -12.77
C ASN A 727 -20.65 -0.56 -12.29
N GLY A 728 -19.79 -1.54 -12.01
CA GLY A 728 -18.41 -1.30 -11.55
C GLY A 728 -17.30 -1.72 -12.51
N PHE A 729 -17.61 -2.57 -13.49
CA PHE A 729 -16.66 -3.30 -14.32
C PHE A 729 -16.94 -3.15 -15.82
N SER A 730 -17.75 -2.17 -16.21
CA SER A 730 -17.98 -1.83 -17.62
C SER A 730 -16.85 -0.92 -18.14
N PHE A 731 -16.34 -1.16 -19.34
CA PHE A 731 -15.36 -0.31 -20.00
C PHE A 731 -16.00 0.92 -20.69
N GLY A 732 -17.29 0.84 -21.04
CA GLY A 732 -18.06 1.87 -21.76
C GLY A 732 -17.83 3.31 -21.29
N PRO A 733 -17.97 3.64 -19.99
CA PRO A 733 -17.73 5.01 -19.52
C PRO A 733 -16.28 5.49 -19.73
N LEU A 734 -15.29 4.60 -19.64
CA LEU A 734 -13.90 4.94 -19.95
C LEU A 734 -13.68 5.09 -21.46
N ARG A 735 -14.42 4.30 -22.26
CA ARG A 735 -14.45 4.41 -23.73
C ARG A 735 -15.04 5.74 -24.19
N GLU A 736 -16.13 6.22 -23.59
CA GLU A 736 -16.72 7.54 -23.89
C GLU A 736 -15.69 8.66 -23.68
N LEU A 737 -14.92 8.59 -22.59
CA LEU A 737 -13.81 9.53 -22.35
C LEU A 737 -12.68 9.39 -23.38
N CYS A 738 -12.41 8.17 -23.88
CA CYS A 738 -11.46 7.97 -24.98
C CYS A 738 -11.95 8.68 -26.25
N ASP A 739 -13.22 8.51 -26.61
CA ASP A 739 -13.82 9.13 -27.79
C ASP A 739 -13.77 10.67 -27.69
N GLU A 740 -14.08 11.24 -26.53
CA GLU A 740 -14.00 12.70 -26.29
C GLU A 740 -12.57 13.25 -26.42
N LEU A 741 -11.57 12.44 -26.07
CA LEU A 741 -10.15 12.80 -26.15
C LEU A 741 -9.46 12.36 -27.45
N GLY A 742 -10.21 11.79 -28.40
CA GLY A 742 -9.69 11.29 -29.66
C GLY A 742 -8.66 10.18 -29.50
N VAL A 743 -8.86 9.28 -28.55
CA VAL A 743 -8.06 8.06 -28.36
C VAL A 743 -8.78 6.90 -29.03
N ASP A 744 -8.17 6.31 -30.05
CA ASP A 744 -8.74 5.17 -30.77
C ASP A 744 -8.38 3.82 -30.12
N LYS A 745 -8.91 2.75 -30.71
CA LYS A 745 -8.76 1.38 -30.22
C LYS A 745 -7.31 0.92 -30.26
N GLU A 746 -6.64 1.20 -31.38
CA GLU A 746 -5.26 0.83 -31.63
C GLU A 746 -4.32 1.52 -30.62
N GLU A 747 -4.54 2.80 -30.36
CA GLU A 747 -3.82 3.57 -29.33
C GLU A 747 -4.07 3.00 -27.92
N PHE A 748 -5.31 2.65 -27.59
CA PHE A 748 -5.64 2.01 -26.31
C PHE A 748 -4.89 0.69 -26.12
N VAL A 749 -5.00 -0.22 -27.09
CA VAL A 749 -4.37 -1.55 -27.03
C VAL A 749 -2.85 -1.42 -26.87
N GLU A 750 -2.21 -0.61 -27.71
CA GLU A 750 -0.75 -0.45 -27.69
C GLU A 750 -0.26 0.18 -26.38
N LYS A 751 -0.95 1.20 -25.85
CA LYS A 751 -0.56 1.80 -24.56
C LYS A 751 -0.66 0.83 -23.39
N VAL A 752 -1.67 -0.03 -23.37
CA VAL A 752 -1.80 -1.07 -22.34
C VAL A 752 -0.68 -2.09 -22.49
N LEU A 753 -0.40 -2.58 -23.70
CA LEU A 753 0.67 -3.55 -23.95
C LEU A 753 2.07 -3.01 -23.65
N GLN A 754 2.33 -1.71 -23.83
CA GLN A 754 3.59 -1.09 -23.41
C GLN A 754 3.87 -1.23 -21.91
N VAL A 755 2.82 -1.24 -21.09
CA VAL A 755 2.93 -1.47 -19.65
C VAL A 755 3.17 -2.94 -19.36
N VAL A 756 2.43 -3.84 -20.02
CA VAL A 756 2.58 -5.30 -19.91
C VAL A 756 4.01 -5.74 -20.24
N ARG A 757 4.60 -5.20 -21.31
CA ARG A 757 6.01 -5.49 -21.71
C ARG A 757 7.04 -5.12 -20.65
N ARG A 758 6.68 -4.26 -19.70
CA ARG A 758 7.52 -3.83 -18.57
C ARG A 758 7.18 -4.55 -17.26
N ASP A 759 6.18 -5.43 -17.25
CA ASP A 759 5.84 -6.24 -16.08
C ASP A 759 7.04 -7.11 -15.69
N ASN A 760 7.45 -6.99 -14.43
CA ASN A 760 8.65 -7.64 -13.90
C ASN A 760 8.47 -9.15 -13.68
N LYS A 761 7.24 -9.68 -13.78
CA LYS A 761 6.93 -11.12 -13.73
C LYS A 761 7.68 -11.91 -14.79
N ARG A 762 8.00 -11.29 -15.94
CA ARG A 762 8.79 -11.89 -17.01
C ARG A 762 10.15 -12.41 -16.53
N GLY A 763 10.74 -11.78 -15.49
CA GLY A 763 12.01 -12.23 -14.92
C GLY A 763 11.97 -13.59 -14.21
N TYR A 764 10.79 -14.18 -14.01
CA TYR A 764 10.59 -15.47 -13.34
C TYR A 764 10.26 -16.63 -14.30
N CYS A 765 10.13 -16.36 -15.59
CA CYS A 765 9.84 -17.37 -16.62
C CYS A 765 10.90 -17.28 -17.71
N ALA A 766 11.28 -18.42 -18.30
CA ALA A 766 12.18 -18.48 -19.46
C ALA A 766 11.52 -17.99 -20.77
N CYS A 767 10.81 -16.86 -20.73
CA CYS A 767 10.11 -16.28 -21.88
C CYS A 767 11.09 -15.52 -22.79
N SER A 768 11.67 -16.26 -23.74
CA SER A 768 12.64 -15.75 -24.73
C SER A 768 11.99 -15.15 -25.97
N ASP A 769 10.72 -15.48 -26.24
CA ASP A 769 9.98 -14.97 -27.39
C ASP A 769 9.53 -13.51 -27.12
N PRO A 770 9.98 -12.53 -27.92
CA PRO A 770 9.59 -11.13 -27.73
C PRO A 770 8.11 -10.85 -28.06
N LYS A 771 7.38 -11.80 -28.68
CA LYS A 771 5.94 -11.67 -28.96
C LYS A 771 5.06 -12.20 -27.84
N LYS A 772 5.66 -12.74 -26.79
CA LYS A 772 4.94 -13.30 -25.65
C LYS A 772 5.21 -12.49 -24.40
N SER A 773 4.15 -12.33 -23.61
CA SER A 773 4.20 -11.88 -22.25
C SER A 773 4.09 -13.08 -21.29
N VAL A 774 4.03 -12.81 -19.99
CA VAL A 774 3.79 -13.81 -18.96
C VAL A 774 2.58 -13.37 -18.15
N ASP A 775 1.63 -14.29 -17.91
CA ASP A 775 0.42 -14.03 -17.12
C ASP A 775 0.07 -15.22 -16.23
N GLN A 776 -0.99 -15.09 -15.45
CA GLN A 776 -1.61 -16.15 -14.65
C GLN A 776 -3.01 -16.39 -15.16
N LEU A 777 -3.35 -17.66 -15.43
CA LEU A 777 -4.62 -18.06 -16.03
C LEU A 777 -5.29 -19.17 -15.21
N VAL A 778 -6.59 -19.36 -15.41
CA VAL A 778 -7.41 -20.38 -14.74
C VAL A 778 -7.74 -21.50 -15.74
N THR A 779 -7.80 -22.74 -15.28
CA THR A 779 -8.13 -23.91 -16.12
C THR A 779 -9.27 -24.71 -15.49
N CYS A 780 -10.09 -25.35 -16.32
CA CYS A 780 -11.23 -26.20 -15.93
C CYS A 780 -12.35 -25.48 -15.18
N ARG A 781 -12.11 -24.85 -14.03
CA ARG A 781 -13.09 -24.14 -13.20
C ARG A 781 -12.42 -23.10 -12.29
N PRO A 782 -13.18 -22.18 -11.68
CA PRO A 782 -12.67 -21.35 -10.60
C PRO A 782 -11.99 -22.16 -9.48
N GLY A 783 -10.88 -21.61 -8.97
CA GLY A 783 -10.04 -22.21 -7.94
C GLY A 783 -9.03 -23.23 -8.45
N LYS A 784 -8.82 -23.35 -9.77
CA LYS A 784 -7.79 -24.19 -10.36
C LYS A 784 -6.94 -23.42 -11.36
N MET A 785 -5.76 -23.03 -10.92
CA MET A 785 -4.83 -22.23 -11.73
C MET A 785 -4.14 -23.10 -12.80
N LEU A 786 -3.85 -22.51 -13.96
CA LEU A 786 -3.12 -23.17 -15.04
C LEU A 786 -1.64 -23.28 -14.67
N SER A 787 -1.14 -24.50 -14.55
CA SER A 787 0.27 -24.76 -14.26
C SER A 787 1.17 -24.47 -15.47
N SER A 788 2.40 -24.07 -15.16
CA SER A 788 3.46 -23.89 -16.15
C SER A 788 4.24 -25.18 -16.37
N PRO A 789 4.73 -25.46 -17.60
CA PRO A 789 5.70 -26.53 -17.82
C PRO A 789 7.12 -26.18 -17.33
N ASP A 790 7.41 -24.90 -17.05
CA ASP A 790 8.69 -24.46 -16.45
C ASP A 790 8.59 -24.58 -14.91
N PRO A 791 9.40 -25.44 -14.25
CA PRO A 791 9.32 -25.65 -12.81
C PRO A 791 9.48 -24.38 -11.96
N ASN A 792 10.27 -23.40 -12.41
CA ASN A 792 10.42 -22.14 -11.69
C ASN A 792 9.19 -21.24 -11.85
N ALA A 793 8.51 -21.30 -13.00
CA ALA A 793 7.27 -20.58 -13.24
C ALA A 793 6.04 -21.30 -12.65
N GLU A 794 6.08 -22.63 -12.53
CA GLU A 794 5.00 -23.49 -12.05
C GLU A 794 4.57 -23.13 -10.62
N ILE A 795 5.54 -22.94 -9.71
CA ILE A 795 5.27 -22.55 -8.32
C ILE A 795 4.62 -21.17 -8.16
N ARG A 796 4.54 -20.40 -9.27
CA ARG A 796 3.93 -19.06 -9.37
C ARG A 796 2.73 -19.04 -10.31
N TYR A 797 2.39 -20.17 -10.93
CA TYR A 797 1.35 -20.30 -11.97
C TYR A 797 1.53 -19.33 -13.15
N LEU A 798 2.79 -19.01 -13.47
CA LEU A 798 3.14 -18.12 -14.56
C LEU A 798 3.20 -18.88 -15.88
N VAL A 799 2.39 -18.48 -16.85
CA VAL A 799 2.33 -19.07 -18.19
C VAL A 799 2.63 -18.03 -19.25
N GLU A 800 3.22 -18.46 -20.36
CA GLU A 800 3.41 -17.58 -21.51
C GLU A 800 2.07 -17.30 -22.21
N VAL A 801 1.87 -16.05 -22.61
CA VAL A 801 0.66 -15.60 -23.33
C VAL A 801 1.09 -14.75 -24.52
N ASP A 802 0.55 -15.04 -25.70
CA ASP A 802 0.81 -14.27 -26.91
C ASP A 802 0.24 -12.85 -26.80
N GLU A 803 1.03 -11.83 -27.17
CA GLU A 803 0.58 -10.44 -27.18
C GLU A 803 -0.59 -10.23 -28.16
N ASP A 804 -0.67 -11.00 -29.25
CA ASP A 804 -1.77 -10.91 -30.21
C ASP A 804 -3.12 -11.27 -29.54
N TRP A 805 -3.11 -12.25 -28.62
CA TRP A 805 -4.32 -12.63 -27.86
C TRP A 805 -4.69 -11.56 -26.85
N GLN A 806 -3.71 -10.99 -26.15
CA GLN A 806 -3.94 -9.88 -25.22
C GLN A 806 -4.52 -8.68 -25.98
N GLY A 807 -3.95 -8.34 -27.13
CA GLY A 807 -4.44 -7.27 -28.00
C GLY A 807 -5.86 -7.51 -28.48
N ALA A 808 -6.20 -8.73 -28.89
CA ALA A 808 -7.56 -9.09 -29.32
C ALA A 808 -8.59 -8.96 -28.18
N VAL A 809 -8.25 -9.39 -26.96
CA VAL A 809 -9.15 -9.27 -25.81
C VAL A 809 -9.32 -7.80 -25.39
N LEU A 810 -8.26 -7.00 -25.42
CA LEU A 810 -8.33 -5.55 -25.17
C LEU A 810 -9.18 -4.84 -26.23
N ALA A 811 -9.04 -5.19 -27.50
CA ALA A 811 -9.88 -4.68 -28.59
C ALA A 811 -11.37 -4.98 -28.35
N GLN A 812 -11.70 -6.20 -27.92
CA GLN A 812 -13.07 -6.57 -27.54
C GLN A 812 -13.58 -5.76 -26.34
N ALA A 813 -12.73 -5.50 -25.34
CA ALA A 813 -13.08 -4.64 -24.21
C ALA A 813 -13.38 -3.20 -24.66
N PHE A 814 -12.58 -2.65 -25.56
CA PHE A 814 -12.79 -1.33 -26.14
C PHE A 814 -14.12 -1.22 -26.92
N ASP A 815 -14.58 -2.33 -27.50
CA ASP A 815 -15.87 -2.45 -28.18
C ASP A 815 -17.06 -2.73 -27.22
N GLY A 816 -16.80 -2.78 -25.91
CA GLY A 816 -17.83 -3.04 -24.90
C GLY A 816 -18.31 -4.50 -24.85
N TYR A 817 -17.56 -5.45 -25.42
CA TYR A 817 -17.96 -6.86 -25.42
C TYR A 817 -18.13 -7.44 -24.00
N PHE A 818 -17.32 -6.97 -23.05
CA PHE A 818 -17.35 -7.42 -21.65
C PHE A 818 -18.29 -6.58 -20.78
N ASP A 819 -19.01 -5.61 -21.34
CA ASP A 819 -19.94 -4.76 -20.60
C ASP A 819 -21.25 -5.51 -20.39
N LYS A 820 -21.22 -6.48 -19.47
CA LYS A 820 -22.31 -7.42 -19.23
C LYS A 820 -22.64 -7.56 -17.75
N VAL A 821 -23.82 -8.13 -17.48
CA VAL A 821 -24.33 -8.50 -16.16
C VAL A 821 -24.84 -9.94 -16.17
N ALA A 822 -24.80 -10.61 -15.02
CA ALA A 822 -25.31 -11.97 -14.86
C ALA A 822 -26.78 -11.96 -14.40
N ASP A 823 -27.63 -12.68 -15.12
CA ASP A 823 -29.04 -12.89 -14.81
C ASP A 823 -29.38 -14.38 -14.84
N LEU A 824 -30.45 -14.79 -14.17
CA LEU A 824 -30.92 -16.18 -14.17
C LEU A 824 -32.20 -16.28 -15.00
N GLN A 825 -32.14 -16.99 -16.12
CA GLN A 825 -33.30 -17.21 -17.00
C GLN A 825 -33.50 -18.71 -17.23
N ASN A 826 -34.68 -19.21 -16.87
CA ASN A 826 -35.03 -20.64 -16.96
C ASN A 826 -34.01 -21.56 -16.26
N GLY A 827 -33.45 -21.10 -15.14
CA GLY A 827 -32.44 -21.85 -14.37
C GLY A 827 -31.02 -21.80 -14.93
N GLU A 828 -30.79 -21.11 -16.05
CA GLU A 828 -29.48 -20.90 -16.66
C GLU A 828 -28.93 -19.49 -16.43
N ILE A 829 -27.62 -19.40 -16.20
CA ILE A 829 -26.91 -18.12 -16.13
C ILE A 829 -26.82 -17.55 -17.54
N LYS A 830 -27.32 -16.32 -17.73
CA LYS A 830 -27.19 -15.56 -18.97
C LYS A 830 -26.42 -14.28 -18.72
N PHE A 831 -25.54 -13.94 -19.66
CA PHE A 831 -24.83 -12.67 -19.65
C PHE A 831 -25.53 -11.69 -20.59
N LEU A 832 -26.13 -10.65 -20.01
CA LEU A 832 -26.88 -9.62 -20.73
C LEU A 832 -26.04 -8.33 -20.80
N PRO A 833 -26.23 -7.45 -21.79
CA PRO A 833 -25.55 -6.15 -21.84
C PRO A 833 -25.76 -5.34 -20.55
N SER A 834 -24.75 -4.61 -20.07
CA SER A 834 -24.85 -3.82 -18.83
C SER A 834 -25.82 -2.64 -18.95
N THR A 835 -26.12 -2.20 -20.18
CA THR A 835 -27.18 -1.22 -20.48
C THR A 835 -28.59 -1.76 -20.25
N THR A 836 -28.74 -3.06 -19.98
CA THR A 836 -30.01 -3.68 -19.62
C THR A 836 -30.54 -3.08 -18.33
N ARG A 837 -31.72 -2.46 -18.37
CA ARG A 837 -32.33 -1.82 -17.19
C ARG A 837 -32.51 -2.85 -16.07
N LYS A 838 -32.15 -2.49 -14.82
CA LYS A 838 -32.34 -3.36 -13.63
C LYS A 838 -33.75 -3.97 -13.54
N SER A 839 -34.77 -3.21 -13.94
CA SER A 839 -36.18 -3.65 -13.97
C SER A 839 -36.51 -4.77 -14.98
N THR A 840 -35.60 -5.07 -15.90
CA THR A 840 -35.77 -6.11 -16.93
C THR A 840 -35.01 -7.40 -16.62
N LEU A 841 -34.19 -7.41 -15.57
CA LEU A 841 -33.54 -8.62 -15.05
C LEU A 841 -34.61 -9.52 -14.41
N LYS A 842 -34.57 -10.82 -14.71
CA LYS A 842 -35.61 -11.76 -14.28
C LYS A 842 -35.42 -12.29 -12.87
N SER A 843 -34.21 -12.18 -12.32
CA SER A 843 -33.88 -12.69 -10.99
C SER A 843 -33.20 -11.66 -10.11
N LYS A 844 -33.25 -11.88 -8.80
CA LYS A 844 -32.48 -11.10 -7.81
C LYS A 844 -31.03 -11.54 -7.78
N SER A 845 -30.10 -10.65 -7.40
CA SER A 845 -28.67 -10.97 -7.32
C SER A 845 -28.40 -12.19 -6.42
N LYS A 846 -29.11 -12.30 -5.29
CA LYS A 846 -29.03 -13.45 -4.37
C LYS A 846 -29.39 -14.79 -5.02
N GLU A 847 -30.36 -14.80 -5.93
CA GLU A 847 -30.78 -16.01 -6.66
C GLU A 847 -29.72 -16.44 -7.67
N VAL A 848 -29.15 -15.48 -8.39
CA VAL A 848 -28.02 -15.70 -9.30
C VAL A 848 -26.81 -16.23 -8.53
N ALA A 849 -26.44 -15.57 -7.42
CA ALA A 849 -25.31 -15.96 -6.58
C ALA A 849 -25.46 -17.37 -5.99
N LYS A 850 -26.66 -17.69 -5.47
CA LYS A 850 -26.98 -19.04 -5.00
C LYS A 850 -26.83 -20.08 -6.11
N ASN A 851 -27.30 -19.77 -7.32
CA ASN A 851 -27.18 -20.67 -8.47
C ASN A 851 -25.70 -20.90 -8.84
N ILE A 852 -24.93 -19.82 -8.99
CA ILE A 852 -23.48 -19.86 -9.25
C ILE A 852 -22.77 -20.75 -8.22
N ARG A 853 -22.96 -20.48 -6.93
CA ARG A 853 -22.27 -21.23 -5.87
C ARG A 853 -22.68 -22.70 -5.84
N THR A 854 -23.97 -23.00 -6.02
CA THR A 854 -24.45 -24.40 -6.08
C THR A 854 -23.78 -25.19 -7.21
N ARG A 855 -23.68 -24.58 -8.40
CA ARG A 855 -23.03 -25.19 -9.55
C ARG A 855 -21.52 -25.35 -9.35
N LEU A 856 -20.85 -24.36 -8.78
CA LEU A 856 -19.43 -24.45 -8.43
C LEU A 856 -19.15 -25.59 -7.46
N ILE A 857 -19.91 -25.68 -6.36
CA ILE A 857 -19.76 -26.76 -5.37
C ILE A 857 -20.01 -28.13 -6.02
N SER A 858 -20.94 -28.22 -6.97
CA SER A 858 -21.18 -29.44 -7.73
C SER A 858 -19.97 -29.81 -8.61
N ALA A 859 -19.29 -28.84 -9.21
CA ALA A 859 -18.06 -29.06 -9.97
C ALA A 859 -16.92 -29.57 -9.08
N TYR A 860 -16.74 -29.02 -7.88
CA TYR A 860 -15.77 -29.53 -6.90
C TYR A 860 -16.06 -30.97 -6.48
N LYS A 861 -17.32 -31.32 -6.22
CA LYS A 861 -17.74 -32.70 -5.90
C LYS A 861 -17.51 -33.68 -7.05
N ALA A 862 -17.74 -33.23 -8.28
CA ALA A 862 -17.48 -34.04 -9.47
C ALA A 862 -15.99 -34.34 -9.62
N ASP A 863 -15.13 -33.34 -9.40
CA ASP A 863 -13.67 -33.52 -9.39
C ASP A 863 -13.22 -34.44 -8.24
N GLU A 864 -13.84 -34.34 -7.06
CA GLU A 864 -13.53 -35.22 -5.91
C GLU A 864 -13.84 -36.67 -6.25
N SER A 865 -14.95 -36.91 -6.94
CA SER A 865 -15.36 -38.24 -7.38
C SER A 865 -14.46 -38.84 -8.48
N GLN A 866 -13.66 -38.01 -9.18
CA GLN A 866 -12.67 -38.48 -10.16
C GLN A 866 -11.30 -38.78 -9.52
N LEU A 867 -11.04 -38.24 -8.33
CA LEU A 867 -9.81 -38.50 -7.57
C LEU A 867 -9.91 -39.76 -6.71
N GLN A 868 -11.12 -40.17 -6.34
CA GLN A 868 -11.45 -41.43 -5.66
C GLN A 868 -11.59 -42.56 -6.68
#